data_AF-A0AAC8YGD3-F1
#
_entry.id   AF-A0AAC8YGD3-F1
#
_cell.length_a   1.000
_cell.length_b   1.000
_cell.length_c   1.000
_cell.angle_alpha   90.00
_cell.angle_beta   90.00
_cell.angle_gamma   90.00
#
_symmetry.space_group_name_H-M   'P 1'
#
loop_
_entity.id
_entity.type
_entity.pdbx_description
1 polymer ?
#
loop_
_entity_poly.entity_id
_entity_poly.type
_entity_poly.pdbx_seq_one_letter_code
_entity_poly.pdbx_strand_id
1 'polypeptide(L)'
;MIINRRTAPFTVFSEDSMLAALTKINANRQGIVFCVDEHGLLTGSFSDGDFRRWVTSTSHLDTAAPVIRAANPAPVKATLGAATSTLTSLFRPGVELVPLVDERGHLAALASQGSTGMAIGRHEIGEGHPALLIAEIGNNHQGDVTLAKHLVDLAKESGADAVKFQLRDMDALYRQSGGGTAGEDLGAQYTLNLLAKFSLNANQMIEVLDHCKDVDIDAFATPWDLPSLRVLADYGVPALKIASADMTNHTLLRAAAAEHLPMLVSTGMSTEDEIGGSVEVLRAAGAQFALLQCQSTYPAPFKDVNLRYMDRLAELGNCPVGYSGHERGYHVPIAAVARGAHIIEKHFTIDKALEGNDHQVSLLPEEFAEMVARIREVETAMGTDAARAVSTGEMMNRANLAKSLVTTRDLAAGDLITRDAVTVKSPGRGLQPNHLEELIGRTLRRSIPAGDFFYDTDLTEAVAQGRHYAFRRPWGLPVRYHDARRLLNNSDTNPDFLEFHLSYKDVEMGAEEIARLFDHRKFDGMGYTVHCPDLYAGDFIINLASPDETVWERSIVEVQHVIQIARDLAPWFDAEQPPVVICTMGGFTADAFVDVAERPTMYARIARALERIDEDGVRLTSQTLPPYPWLMGGQQHHNLFMGLDDTVEFCEQYGRRLTFDLSHSKLAANFNRIPFSEYVEKLAPLSEHLHIVDAEGVDGEGPQIGEGEIDWPVTAGQLDRLAPGVSFIPEIWQGHVNNGEGFWTALERLETWF
;
A
#
# COMPACT_ATOMS: atom_id res chain seq x y z
N MET A 1 6.09 1.41 33.38
CA MET A 1 5.25 2.60 33.24
C MET A 1 5.97 3.56 32.32
N ILE A 2 5.24 4.20 31.41
CA ILE A 2 5.76 5.15 30.44
C ILE A 2 4.98 6.46 30.59
N ILE A 3 5.66 7.61 30.51
CA ILE A 3 5.04 8.93 30.52
C ILE A 3 5.21 9.57 29.14
N ASN A 4 4.12 9.69 28.40
CA ASN A 4 4.07 10.35 27.10
C ASN A 4 3.62 11.81 27.27
N ARG A 5 4.47 12.77 26.91
CA ARG A 5 4.17 14.21 26.98
C ARG A 5 3.52 14.76 25.71
N ARG A 6 3.47 13.98 24.61
CA ARG A 6 2.76 14.33 23.38
C ARG A 6 1.27 14.05 23.55
N THR A 7 0.56 14.98 24.18
CA THR A 7 -0.87 14.81 24.49
C THR A 7 -1.79 15.16 23.32
N ALA A 8 -1.32 15.93 22.32
CA ALA A 8 -2.14 16.40 21.21
C ALA A 8 -2.95 15.31 20.47
N PRO A 9 -2.43 14.09 20.21
CA PRO A 9 -3.22 13.01 19.60
C PRO A 9 -4.36 12.50 20.48
N PHE A 10 -4.33 12.78 21.78
CA PHE A 10 -5.28 12.30 22.77
C PHE A 10 -6.18 13.39 23.32
N THR A 11 -6.07 14.63 22.84
CA THR A 11 -6.78 15.78 23.41
C THR A 11 -7.82 16.33 22.45
N VAL A 12 -9.03 16.62 22.94
CA VAL A 12 -10.07 17.37 22.21
C VAL A 12 -10.57 18.52 23.07
N PHE A 13 -11.06 19.58 22.46
CA PHE A 13 -11.78 20.62 23.22
C PHE A 13 -13.13 20.08 23.67
N SER A 14 -13.58 20.52 24.83
CA SER A 14 -14.85 20.07 25.45
C SER A 14 -16.06 20.37 24.56
N GLU A 15 -15.96 21.44 23.77
CA GLU A 15 -16.98 21.88 22.82
C GLU A 15 -16.82 21.28 21.41
N ASP A 16 -15.77 20.49 21.16
CA ASP A 16 -15.64 19.75 19.90
C ASP A 16 -16.79 18.75 19.75
N SER A 17 -17.17 18.47 18.50
CA SER A 17 -18.24 17.51 18.23
C SER A 17 -17.86 16.09 18.66
N MET A 18 -18.86 15.26 19.01
CA MET A 18 -18.63 13.83 19.24
C MET A 18 -17.99 13.15 18.04
N LEU A 19 -18.35 13.54 16.82
CA LEU A 19 -17.71 13.01 15.61
C LEU A 19 -16.20 13.33 15.58
N ALA A 20 -15.80 14.56 15.90
CA ALA A 20 -14.39 14.93 15.95
C ALA A 20 -13.63 14.10 17.00
N ALA A 21 -14.24 13.87 18.16
CA ALA A 21 -13.65 13.02 19.21
C ALA A 21 -13.52 11.55 18.77
N LEU A 22 -14.54 10.98 18.13
CA LEU A 22 -14.50 9.61 17.59
C LEU A 22 -13.45 9.47 16.47
N THR A 23 -13.35 10.43 15.56
CA THR A 23 -12.29 10.47 14.54
C THR A 23 -10.92 10.45 15.19
N LYS A 24 -10.75 11.19 16.29
CA LYS A 24 -9.48 11.24 17.02
C LYS A 24 -9.17 9.96 17.80
N ILE A 25 -10.18 9.31 18.37
CA ILE A 25 -10.07 7.96 18.97
C ILE A 25 -9.59 6.96 17.90
N ASN A 26 -10.20 6.96 16.71
CA ASN A 26 -9.77 6.10 15.60
C ASN A 26 -8.32 6.38 15.20
N ALA A 27 -7.94 7.65 15.10
CA ALA A 27 -6.58 8.04 14.72
C ALA A 27 -5.53 7.61 15.76
N ASN A 28 -5.85 7.69 17.06
CA ASN A 28 -4.89 7.39 18.12
C ASN A 28 -4.81 5.90 18.52
N ARG A 29 -5.80 5.08 18.11
CA ARG A 29 -5.87 3.62 18.37
C ARG A 29 -5.79 3.23 19.86
N GLN A 30 -6.16 4.13 20.78
CA GLN A 30 -6.18 3.89 22.22
C GLN A 30 -7.60 3.83 22.80
N GLY A 31 -8.65 3.98 21.97
CA GLY A 31 -10.05 3.86 22.41
C GLY A 31 -10.53 5.00 23.32
N ILE A 32 -9.72 6.06 23.51
CA ILE A 32 -10.02 7.16 24.43
C ILE A 32 -9.35 8.47 24.01
N VAL A 33 -9.99 9.59 24.35
CA VAL A 33 -9.44 10.95 24.34
C VAL A 33 -9.79 11.68 25.64
N PHE A 34 -9.05 12.75 25.93
CA PHE A 34 -9.22 13.62 27.08
C PHE A 34 -9.78 14.97 26.63
N CYS A 35 -10.85 15.40 27.28
CA CYS A 35 -11.49 16.68 27.02
C CYS A 35 -10.79 17.77 27.81
N VAL A 36 -10.45 18.86 27.14
CA VAL A 36 -9.91 20.07 27.76
C VAL A 36 -10.76 21.29 27.45
N ASP A 37 -10.70 22.33 28.27
CA ASP A 37 -11.30 23.63 27.93
C ASP A 37 -10.37 24.48 27.04
N GLU A 38 -10.79 25.71 26.72
CA GLU A 38 -10.00 26.67 25.92
C GLU A 38 -8.68 27.08 26.58
N HIS A 39 -8.51 26.80 27.87
CA HIS A 39 -7.29 27.05 28.63
C HIS A 39 -6.43 25.79 28.80
N GLY A 40 -6.88 24.63 28.29
CA GLY A 40 -6.18 23.35 28.40
C GLY A 40 -6.43 22.58 29.70
N LEU A 41 -7.38 23.02 30.54
CA LEU A 41 -7.74 22.34 31.79
C LEU A 41 -8.48 21.05 31.49
N LEU A 42 -8.08 19.95 32.13
CA LEU A 42 -8.72 18.65 31.95
C LEU A 42 -10.15 18.66 32.53
N THR A 43 -11.16 18.58 31.67
CA THR A 43 -12.59 18.60 32.02
C THR A 43 -13.24 17.22 32.00
N GLY A 44 -12.68 16.25 31.26
CA GLY A 44 -13.25 14.91 31.16
C GLY A 44 -12.42 13.92 30.33
N SER A 45 -12.94 12.72 30.15
CA SER A 45 -12.44 11.72 29.19
C SER A 45 -13.59 11.12 28.39
N PHE A 46 -13.37 10.82 27.12
CA PHE A 46 -14.37 10.24 26.24
C PHE A 46 -13.81 8.99 25.55
N SER A 47 -14.54 7.88 25.66
CA SER A 47 -14.18 6.57 25.11
C SER A 47 -15.30 5.94 24.29
N ASP A 48 -15.02 4.85 23.57
CA ASP A 48 -16.06 4.07 22.85
C ASP A 48 -17.19 3.62 23.79
N GLY A 49 -16.84 3.28 25.03
CA GLY A 49 -17.81 2.92 26.06
C GLY A 49 -18.71 4.09 26.48
N ASP A 50 -18.17 5.31 26.53
CA ASP A 50 -18.92 6.53 26.80
C ASP A 50 -19.89 6.84 25.66
N PHE A 51 -19.42 6.76 24.42
CA PHE A 51 -20.27 6.94 23.24
C PHE A 51 -21.41 5.92 23.23
N ARG A 52 -21.12 4.63 23.42
CA ARG A 52 -22.15 3.58 23.47
C ARG A 52 -23.21 3.86 24.53
N ARG A 53 -22.79 4.25 25.75
CA ARG A 53 -23.71 4.62 26.83
C ARG A 53 -24.59 5.80 26.44
N TRP A 54 -23.99 6.84 25.88
CA TRP A 54 -24.70 8.04 25.45
C TRP A 54 -25.75 7.73 24.39
N VAL A 55 -25.39 6.98 23.33
CA VAL A 55 -26.32 6.55 22.26
C VAL A 55 -27.53 5.80 22.82
N THR A 56 -27.31 4.90 23.78
CA THR A 56 -28.41 4.14 24.41
C THR A 56 -29.27 4.97 25.37
N SER A 57 -28.82 6.16 25.76
CA SER A 57 -29.50 7.03 26.72
C SER A 57 -30.23 8.21 26.08
N THR A 58 -29.96 8.52 24.81
CA THR A 58 -30.57 9.63 24.08
C THR A 58 -31.70 9.15 23.17
N SER A 59 -32.75 9.96 23.00
CA SER A 59 -33.84 9.70 22.05
C SER A 59 -33.53 10.19 20.63
N HIS A 60 -32.47 11.00 20.45
CA HIS A 60 -32.03 11.54 19.16
C HIS A 60 -30.51 11.54 19.09
N LEU A 61 -29.96 10.97 18.01
CA LEU A 61 -28.53 10.93 17.76
C LEU A 61 -28.10 12.24 17.08
N ASP A 62 -27.36 13.08 17.80
CA ASP A 62 -26.72 14.28 17.27
C ASP A 62 -25.21 14.21 17.48
N THR A 63 -24.48 13.74 16.48
CA THR A 63 -23.01 13.61 16.53
C THR A 63 -22.29 14.95 16.42
N ALA A 64 -22.99 16.04 16.10
CA ALA A 64 -22.46 17.40 16.13
C ALA A 64 -22.51 18.01 17.54
N ALA A 65 -23.20 17.38 18.48
CA ALA A 65 -23.24 17.84 19.87
C ALA A 65 -21.85 17.83 20.53
N PRO A 66 -21.59 18.73 21.49
CA PRO A 66 -20.34 18.76 22.25
C PRO A 66 -20.00 17.42 22.91
N VAL A 67 -18.76 16.98 22.76
CA VAL A 67 -18.24 15.71 23.29
C VAL A 67 -18.40 15.61 24.81
N ILE A 68 -18.29 16.74 25.53
CA ILE A 68 -18.41 16.79 26.99
C ILE A 68 -19.77 16.30 27.50
N ARG A 69 -20.83 16.30 26.66
CA ARG A 69 -22.16 15.77 27.02
C ARG A 69 -22.18 14.25 27.20
N ALA A 70 -21.27 13.55 26.53
CA ALA A 70 -21.14 12.09 26.61
C ALA A 70 -19.91 11.67 27.43
N ALA A 71 -18.93 12.56 27.64
CA ALA A 71 -17.70 12.26 28.34
C ALA A 71 -17.91 11.95 29.84
N ASN A 72 -17.00 11.16 30.40
CA ASN A 72 -16.83 11.02 31.84
C ASN A 72 -16.20 12.31 32.42
N PRO A 73 -16.90 13.05 33.30
CA PRO A 73 -16.40 14.31 33.86
C PRO A 73 -15.33 14.12 34.95
N ALA A 74 -15.10 12.89 35.41
CA ALA A 74 -14.14 12.58 36.47
C ALA A 74 -13.22 11.42 36.04
N PRO A 75 -12.33 11.63 35.06
CA PRO A 75 -11.34 10.62 34.70
C PRO A 75 -10.41 10.33 35.87
N VAL A 76 -9.94 9.09 35.96
CA VAL A 76 -8.83 8.73 36.86
C VAL A 76 -7.61 9.54 36.40
N LYS A 77 -7.11 10.44 37.24
CA LYS A 77 -6.01 11.36 36.91
C LYS A 77 -4.99 11.45 38.03
N ALA A 78 -3.80 11.93 37.74
CA ALA A 78 -2.75 12.16 38.72
C ALA A 78 -2.03 13.49 38.47
N THR A 79 -1.28 13.98 39.46
CA THR A 79 -0.42 15.15 39.30
C THR A 79 0.83 14.80 38.49
N LEU A 80 1.29 15.70 37.64
CA LEU A 80 2.56 15.60 36.95
C LEU A 80 3.69 15.50 38.00
N GLY A 81 4.54 14.48 37.88
CA GLY A 81 5.60 14.19 38.86
C GLY A 81 5.16 13.31 40.04
N ALA A 82 3.93 12.78 40.04
CA ALA A 82 3.52 11.76 41.01
C ALA A 82 4.47 10.54 40.95
N ALA A 83 4.74 9.96 42.13
CA ALA A 83 5.62 8.79 42.23
C ALA A 83 5.10 7.62 41.39
N THR A 84 6.01 6.87 40.76
CA THR A 84 5.67 5.72 39.91
C THR A 84 4.84 4.67 40.63
N SER A 85 5.02 4.47 41.94
CA SER A 85 4.18 3.59 42.76
C SER A 85 2.73 4.07 42.84
N THR A 86 2.53 5.38 43.02
CA THR A 86 1.20 6.02 43.00
C THR A 86 0.55 5.84 41.64
N LEU A 87 1.26 6.16 40.56
CA LEU A 87 0.74 6.00 39.19
C LEU A 87 0.41 4.53 38.88
N THR A 88 1.27 3.59 39.28
CA THR A 88 1.05 2.15 39.10
C THR A 88 -0.25 1.69 39.74
N SER A 89 -0.59 2.23 40.93
CA SER A 89 -1.83 1.89 41.64
C SER A 89 -3.12 2.39 40.98
N LEU A 90 -3.01 3.34 40.03
CA LEU A 90 -4.17 3.90 39.32
C LEU A 90 -4.60 3.03 38.13
N PHE A 91 -3.68 2.23 37.58
CA PHE A 91 -4.00 1.28 36.52
C PHE A 91 -4.74 0.09 37.10
N ARG A 92 -5.92 -0.17 36.54
CA ARG A 92 -6.85 -1.24 36.93
C ARG A 92 -7.63 -1.68 35.69
N PRO A 93 -8.35 -2.81 35.68
CA PRO A 93 -9.12 -3.23 34.51
C PRO A 93 -10.00 -2.09 33.98
N GLY A 94 -9.81 -1.72 32.71
CA GLY A 94 -10.49 -0.59 32.05
C GLY A 94 -9.82 0.79 32.18
N VAL A 95 -8.62 0.88 32.79
CA VAL A 95 -7.82 2.12 32.85
C VAL A 95 -6.42 1.82 32.32
N GLU A 96 -6.20 2.12 31.04
CA GLU A 96 -4.93 1.89 30.34
C GLU A 96 -4.09 3.17 30.20
N LEU A 97 -4.74 4.33 30.19
CA LEU A 97 -4.13 5.65 30.15
C LEU A 97 -4.59 6.48 31.34
N VAL A 98 -3.62 7.14 32.00
CA VAL A 98 -3.87 8.06 33.12
C VAL A 98 -3.37 9.46 32.75
N PRO A 99 -4.25 10.46 32.60
CA PRO A 99 -3.84 11.84 32.36
C PRO A 99 -3.13 12.42 33.59
N LEU A 100 -1.97 13.02 33.33
CA LEU A 100 -1.16 13.74 34.29
C LEU A 100 -1.41 15.23 34.12
N VAL A 101 -1.84 15.90 35.19
CA VAL A 101 -2.15 17.32 35.19
C VAL A 101 -1.12 18.14 35.96
N ASP A 102 -0.85 19.37 35.51
CA ASP A 102 -0.01 20.31 36.26
C ASP A 102 -0.71 20.81 37.55
N GLU A 103 -0.04 21.68 38.31
CA GLU A 103 -0.59 22.27 39.54
C GLU A 103 -1.87 23.09 39.33
N ARG A 104 -2.12 23.53 38.10
CA ARG A 104 -3.29 24.33 37.71
C ARG A 104 -4.41 23.47 37.11
N GLY A 105 -4.16 22.19 36.84
CA GLY A 105 -5.11 21.25 36.28
C GLY A 105 -5.03 21.08 34.75
N HIS A 106 -4.02 21.66 34.09
CA HIS A 106 -3.83 21.48 32.65
C HIS A 106 -3.32 20.09 32.33
N LEU A 107 -3.84 19.48 31.26
CA LEU A 107 -3.34 18.20 30.78
C LEU A 107 -1.92 18.33 30.24
N ALA A 108 -0.94 17.75 30.95
CA ALA A 108 0.47 17.92 30.65
C ALA A 108 1.14 16.65 30.08
N ALA A 109 0.67 15.46 30.45
CA ALA A 109 1.20 14.19 29.97
C ALA A 109 0.19 13.05 30.17
N LEU A 110 0.49 11.86 29.65
CA LEU A 110 -0.26 10.63 29.83
C LEU A 110 0.66 9.54 30.37
N ALA A 111 0.21 8.78 31.35
CA ALA A 111 0.91 7.60 31.85
C ALA A 111 0.24 6.31 31.33
N SER A 112 1.04 5.28 30.99
CA SER A 112 0.59 3.95 30.56
C SER A 112 1.41 2.80 31.18
N GLN A 113 0.89 1.57 31.19
CA GLN A 113 1.60 0.35 31.66
C GLN A 113 2.49 -0.34 30.61
N GLY A 114 2.63 0.22 29.41
CA GLY A 114 3.45 -0.30 28.32
C GLY A 114 3.63 0.73 27.20
N SER A 115 4.34 0.38 26.13
CA SER A 115 4.48 1.26 24.97
C SER A 115 3.18 1.32 24.18
N THR A 116 2.41 2.38 24.36
CA THR A 116 1.27 2.76 23.50
C THR A 116 1.79 3.79 22.49
N GLY A 117 2.61 3.32 21.54
CA GLY A 117 3.26 4.17 20.53
C GLY A 117 4.51 4.89 21.04
N MET A 118 5.56 4.87 20.23
CA MET A 118 6.76 5.68 20.38
C MET A 118 6.97 6.43 19.07
N ALA A 119 7.40 7.69 19.14
CA ALA A 119 7.76 8.45 17.94
C ALA A 119 9.18 8.99 18.09
N ILE A 120 9.92 9.06 16.99
CA ILE A 120 11.22 9.71 16.90
C ILE A 120 11.11 10.74 15.77
N GLY A 121 11.15 12.01 16.12
CA GLY A 121 10.93 13.09 15.17
C GLY A 121 9.54 12.96 14.52
N ARG A 122 9.50 12.81 13.20
CA ARG A 122 8.25 12.62 12.44
C ARG A 122 7.83 11.15 12.28
N HIS A 123 8.66 10.20 12.74
CA HIS A 123 8.48 8.77 12.51
C HIS A 123 7.80 8.09 13.70
N GLU A 124 6.65 7.47 13.46
CA GLU A 124 6.00 6.57 14.43
C GLU A 124 6.69 5.20 14.42
N ILE A 125 6.90 4.62 15.60
CA ILE A 125 7.65 3.38 15.83
C ILE A 125 6.72 2.35 16.45
N GLY A 126 6.61 1.19 15.80
CA GLY A 126 5.86 0.05 16.29
C GLY A 126 5.10 -0.67 15.19
N GLU A 127 4.19 -1.55 15.58
CA GLU A 127 3.36 -2.33 14.66
C GLU A 127 2.53 -1.44 13.73
N GLY A 128 2.45 -1.84 12.46
CA GLY A 128 1.71 -1.10 11.43
C GLY A 128 2.41 0.16 10.90
N HIS A 129 3.63 0.45 11.34
CA HIS A 129 4.46 1.53 10.83
C HIS A 129 5.74 0.99 10.19
N PRO A 130 6.25 1.63 9.12
CA PRO A 130 7.54 1.27 8.53
C PRO A 130 8.68 1.39 9.57
N ALA A 131 9.66 0.50 9.49
CA ALA A 131 10.84 0.54 10.32
C ALA A 131 11.63 1.84 10.07
N LEU A 132 12.08 2.47 11.15
CA LEU A 132 12.95 3.64 11.11
C LEU A 132 14.38 3.22 10.72
N LEU A 133 14.89 3.76 9.62
CA LEU A 133 16.20 3.45 9.07
C LEU A 133 17.21 4.56 9.41
N ILE A 134 18.16 4.24 10.29
CA ILE A 134 19.13 5.19 10.83
C ILE A 134 20.50 4.98 10.18
N ALA A 135 20.99 6.02 9.52
CA ALA A 135 22.37 6.10 9.06
C ALA A 135 23.27 6.59 10.22
N GLU A 136 24.02 5.66 10.81
CA GLU A 136 24.99 5.96 11.86
C GLU A 136 26.28 6.51 11.24
N ILE A 137 26.43 7.84 11.28
CA ILE A 137 27.66 8.50 10.83
C ILE A 137 28.77 8.28 11.87
N GLY A 138 28.43 8.27 13.15
CA GLY A 138 29.40 8.01 14.22
C GLY A 138 30.58 9.00 14.15
N ASN A 139 31.79 8.48 13.94
CA ASN A 139 33.00 9.29 13.72
C ASN A 139 33.52 9.24 12.26
N ASN A 140 32.75 8.70 11.31
CA ASN A 140 33.18 8.55 9.91
C ASN A 140 33.38 9.89 9.18
N HIS A 141 33.01 11.00 9.82
CA HIS A 141 33.32 12.36 9.39
C HIS A 141 34.77 12.79 9.67
N GLN A 142 35.58 11.97 10.34
CA GLN A 142 37.01 12.22 10.59
C GLN A 142 37.34 13.58 11.23
N GLY A 143 36.47 14.09 12.11
CA GLY A 143 36.63 15.42 12.71
C GLY A 143 36.40 16.62 11.77
N ASP A 144 35.93 16.40 10.53
CA ASP A 144 35.65 17.45 9.56
C ASP A 144 34.12 17.71 9.45
N VAL A 145 33.72 18.95 9.77
CA VAL A 145 32.31 19.40 9.69
C VAL A 145 31.79 19.37 8.25
N THR A 146 32.63 19.69 7.27
CA THR A 146 32.25 19.68 5.85
C THR A 146 31.95 18.26 5.40
N LEU A 147 32.79 17.30 5.80
CA LEU A 147 32.57 15.90 5.52
C LEU A 147 31.34 15.37 6.26
N ALA A 148 31.10 15.79 7.51
CA ALA A 148 29.89 15.44 8.25
C ALA A 148 28.62 15.89 7.51
N LYS A 149 28.58 17.14 7.03
CA LYS A 149 27.45 17.67 6.25
C LYS A 149 27.24 16.91 4.94
N HIS A 150 28.33 16.60 4.23
CA HIS A 150 28.26 15.80 3.01
C HIS A 150 27.75 14.37 3.26
N LEU A 151 28.12 13.74 4.38
CA LEU A 151 27.58 12.44 4.79
C LEU A 151 26.07 12.52 5.09
N VAL A 152 25.59 13.64 5.64
CA VAL A 152 24.15 13.88 5.85
C VAL A 152 23.41 13.95 4.51
N ASP A 153 23.95 14.72 3.55
CA ASP A 153 23.35 14.85 2.21
C ASP A 153 23.24 13.49 1.53
N LEU A 154 24.33 12.70 1.54
CA LEU A 154 24.35 11.36 0.95
C LEU A 154 23.43 10.38 1.68
N ALA A 155 23.32 10.45 3.01
CA ALA A 155 22.40 9.60 3.76
C ALA A 155 20.93 9.90 3.41
N LYS A 156 20.59 11.19 3.27
CA LYS A 156 19.25 11.63 2.83
C LYS A 156 18.95 11.17 1.41
N GLU A 157 19.89 11.35 0.47
CA GLU A 157 19.77 10.87 -0.91
C GLU A 157 19.62 9.34 -0.98
N SER A 158 20.26 8.61 -0.07
CA SER A 158 20.16 7.15 0.06
C SER A 158 18.84 6.68 0.70
N GLY A 159 17.94 7.59 1.08
CA GLY A 159 16.64 7.25 1.67
C GLY A 159 16.68 6.93 3.17
N ALA A 160 17.71 7.38 3.91
CA ALA A 160 17.69 7.29 5.37
C ALA A 160 16.57 8.14 5.98
N ASP A 161 15.90 7.59 7.00
CA ASP A 161 14.87 8.33 7.75
C ASP A 161 15.51 9.31 8.74
N ALA A 162 16.62 8.89 9.35
CA ALA A 162 17.36 9.70 10.31
C ALA A 162 18.87 9.48 10.20
N VAL A 163 19.64 10.49 10.62
CA VAL A 163 21.10 10.40 10.79
C VAL A 163 21.46 10.43 12.26
N LYS A 164 22.51 9.68 12.62
CA LYS A 164 23.00 9.60 14.00
C LYS A 164 24.48 9.93 14.10
N PHE A 165 24.81 10.71 15.14
CA PHE A 165 26.17 11.08 15.50
C PHE A 165 26.54 10.61 16.92
N GLN A 166 27.78 10.89 17.32
CA GLN A 166 28.27 10.63 18.67
C GLN A 166 28.89 11.92 19.24
N LEU A 167 28.50 12.32 20.45
CA LEU A 167 29.03 13.50 21.12
C LEU A 167 29.69 13.10 22.44
N ARG A 168 30.91 13.59 22.64
CA ARG A 168 31.75 13.30 23.80
C ARG A 168 32.44 14.56 24.30
N ASP A 169 32.47 14.73 25.61
CA ASP A 169 33.39 15.62 26.30
C ASP A 169 34.60 14.79 26.75
N MET A 170 35.74 14.99 26.06
CA MET A 170 36.93 14.17 26.27
C MET A 170 37.51 14.30 27.68
N ASP A 171 37.36 15.46 28.32
CA ASP A 171 37.88 15.72 29.67
C ASP A 171 36.96 15.12 30.75
N ALA A 172 35.65 15.10 30.51
CA ALA A 172 34.69 14.48 31.42
C ALA A 172 34.69 12.95 31.34
N LEU A 173 34.89 12.39 30.15
CA LEU A 173 34.73 10.97 29.88
C LEU A 173 35.99 10.14 30.17
N TYR A 174 37.18 10.70 29.94
CA TYR A 174 38.43 9.95 30.02
C TYR A 174 39.37 10.44 31.13
N ARG A 175 39.88 9.48 31.92
CA ARG A 175 40.76 9.72 33.07
C ARG A 175 42.10 10.39 32.72
N GLN A 176 42.50 10.38 31.45
CA GLN A 176 43.74 10.95 30.96
C GLN A 176 43.47 12.07 29.95
N SER A 177 43.21 13.27 30.45
CA SER A 177 43.27 14.49 29.65
C SER A 177 44.74 14.74 29.24
N GLY A 178 45.10 14.54 27.97
CA GLY A 178 46.39 14.97 27.44
C GLY A 178 47.43 13.90 27.06
N GLY A 179 47.02 12.80 26.42
CA GLY A 179 47.94 12.01 25.57
C GLY A 179 48.86 10.99 26.27
N GLY A 180 48.51 10.54 27.48
CA GLY A 180 49.31 9.58 28.25
C GLY A 180 48.95 8.10 28.06
N THR A 181 48.62 7.62 26.86
CA THR A 181 48.04 6.27 26.67
C THR A 181 48.98 5.10 26.98
N ALA A 182 50.27 5.35 27.24
CA ALA A 182 51.33 4.34 27.39
C ALA A 182 51.12 3.29 28.49
N GLY A 183 50.17 3.49 29.41
CA GLY A 183 49.81 2.54 30.47
C GLY A 183 48.54 1.70 30.20
N GLU A 184 47.82 1.94 29.11
CA GLU A 184 46.57 1.25 28.76
C GLU A 184 46.82 0.05 27.81
N ASP A 185 45.87 -0.87 27.73
CA ASP A 185 45.91 -1.95 26.74
C ASP A 185 45.85 -1.42 25.30
N LEU A 186 46.52 -2.08 24.36
CA LEU A 186 46.67 -1.64 22.96
C LEU A 186 45.34 -1.22 22.29
N GLY A 187 44.26 -1.95 22.57
CA GLY A 187 42.92 -1.62 22.05
C GLY A 187 42.39 -0.29 22.57
N ALA A 188 42.51 -0.03 23.88
CA ALA A 188 42.10 1.24 24.47
C ALA A 188 42.96 2.40 23.97
N GLN A 189 44.27 2.21 23.81
CA GLN A 189 45.16 3.23 23.22
C GLN A 189 44.74 3.61 21.80
N TYR A 190 44.44 2.61 20.95
CA TYR A 190 44.01 2.83 19.58
C TYR A 190 42.68 3.60 19.52
N THR A 191 41.68 3.17 20.29
CA THR A 191 40.38 3.84 20.36
C THR A 191 40.51 5.29 20.85
N LEU A 192 41.25 5.53 21.93
CA LEU A 192 41.44 6.89 22.46
C LEU A 192 42.13 7.83 21.46
N ASN A 193 43.11 7.32 20.70
CA ASN A 193 43.79 8.10 19.67
C ASN A 193 42.85 8.50 18.52
N LEU A 194 42.02 7.56 18.04
CA LEU A 194 41.03 7.87 17.00
C LEU A 194 39.99 8.87 17.50
N LEU A 195 39.48 8.70 18.73
CA LEU A 195 38.49 9.60 19.30
C LEU A 195 39.06 11.02 19.48
N ALA A 196 40.29 11.16 19.96
CA ALA A 196 40.94 12.46 20.06
C ALA A 196 41.15 13.13 18.70
N LYS A 197 41.35 12.34 17.64
CA LYS A 197 41.58 12.85 16.27
C LYS A 197 40.29 13.22 15.55
N PHE A 198 39.23 12.44 15.73
CA PHE A 198 38.06 12.48 14.85
C PHE A 198 36.76 12.96 15.53
N SER A 199 36.74 13.19 16.84
CA SER A 199 35.54 13.73 17.49
C SER A 199 35.31 15.20 17.14
N LEU A 200 34.06 15.56 16.87
CA LEU A 200 33.63 16.97 16.79
C LEU A 200 33.35 17.50 18.19
N ASN A 201 33.67 18.77 18.44
CA ASN A 201 33.26 19.44 19.68
C ASN A 201 31.78 19.86 19.62
N ALA A 202 31.23 20.31 20.76
CA ALA A 202 29.82 20.69 20.88
C ALA A 202 29.35 21.73 19.84
N ASN A 203 30.14 22.78 19.57
CA ASN A 203 29.75 23.82 18.62
C ASN A 203 29.74 23.29 17.18
N GLN A 204 30.73 22.47 16.83
CA GLN A 204 30.78 21.81 15.53
C GLN A 204 29.61 20.83 15.35
N MET A 205 29.26 20.08 16.40
CA MET A 205 28.11 19.18 16.37
C MET A 205 26.81 19.96 16.16
N ILE A 206 26.60 21.08 16.86
CA ILE A 206 25.45 21.96 16.65
C ILE A 206 25.38 22.44 15.20
N GLU A 207 26.52 22.85 14.61
CA GLU A 207 26.56 23.28 13.20
C GLU A 207 26.14 22.17 12.22
N VAL A 208 26.46 20.91 12.51
CA VAL A 208 26.03 19.76 11.69
C VAL A 208 24.54 19.47 11.90
N LEU A 209 24.05 19.56 13.15
CA LEU A 209 22.62 19.37 13.44
C LEU A 209 21.76 20.46 12.79
N ASP A 210 22.26 21.69 12.69
CA ASP A 210 21.57 22.77 11.97
C ASP A 210 21.47 22.46 10.47
N HIS A 211 22.53 21.93 9.86
CA HIS A 211 22.48 21.46 8.47
C HIS A 211 21.45 20.34 8.26
N CYS A 212 21.32 19.42 9.21
CA CYS A 212 20.28 18.37 9.14
C CYS A 212 18.86 18.96 9.10
N LYS A 213 18.62 20.06 9.85
CA LYS A 213 17.34 20.79 9.79
C LYS A 213 17.15 21.46 8.42
N ASP A 214 18.20 22.05 7.86
CA ASP A 214 18.15 22.73 6.56
C ASP A 214 17.79 21.79 5.40
N VAL A 215 18.26 20.54 5.45
CA VAL A 215 17.95 19.49 4.45
C VAL A 215 16.77 18.59 4.83
N ASP A 216 16.03 18.95 5.89
CA ASP A 216 14.84 18.27 6.39
C ASP A 216 15.03 16.76 6.65
N ILE A 217 16.02 16.41 7.46
CA ILE A 217 16.24 15.04 7.97
C ILE A 217 16.29 15.04 9.50
N ASP A 218 15.63 14.06 10.12
CA ASP A 218 15.68 13.91 11.58
C ASP A 218 17.10 13.50 12.01
N ALA A 219 17.64 14.18 13.02
CA ALA A 219 19.01 13.96 13.48
C ALA A 219 19.09 13.95 15.00
N PHE A 220 19.85 13.00 15.52
CA PHE A 220 20.14 12.89 16.95
C PHE A 220 21.53 12.29 17.18
N ALA A 221 21.95 12.22 18.44
CA ALA A 221 23.27 11.71 18.77
C ALA A 221 23.27 10.82 20.01
N THR A 222 24.38 10.09 20.17
CA THR A 222 24.70 9.35 21.38
C THR A 222 25.52 10.23 22.31
N PRO A 223 24.99 10.71 23.45
CA PRO A 223 25.79 11.34 24.47
C PRO A 223 26.56 10.27 25.26
N TRP A 224 27.87 10.42 25.35
CA TRP A 224 28.70 9.50 26.15
C TRP A 224 28.90 9.97 27.60
N ASP A 225 28.48 11.19 27.92
CA ASP A 225 28.67 11.83 29.20
C ASP A 225 27.59 12.88 29.47
N LEU A 226 27.49 13.35 30.72
CA LEU A 226 26.48 14.32 31.15
C LEU A 226 26.60 15.70 30.46
N PRO A 227 27.81 16.27 30.23
CA PRO A 227 27.96 17.48 29.42
C PRO A 227 27.39 17.32 28.01
N SER A 228 27.71 16.22 27.33
CA SER A 228 27.21 15.94 25.98
C SER A 228 25.69 15.75 25.97
N LEU A 229 25.13 15.06 26.97
CA LEU A 229 23.68 14.92 27.14
C LEU A 229 23.02 16.30 27.23
N ARG A 230 23.56 17.19 28.06
CA ARG A 230 23.02 18.53 28.25
C ARG A 230 23.03 19.35 26.96
N VAL A 231 24.13 19.29 26.20
CA VAL A 231 24.23 19.98 24.89
C VAL A 231 23.12 19.52 23.95
N LEU A 232 22.89 18.21 23.84
CA LEU A 232 21.87 17.64 22.95
C LEU A 232 20.44 17.97 23.42
N ALA A 233 20.19 17.91 24.73
CA ALA A 233 18.90 18.26 25.32
C ALA A 233 18.59 19.76 25.15
N ASP A 234 19.55 20.64 25.44
CA ASP A 234 19.42 22.10 25.27
C ASP A 234 19.21 22.47 23.78
N TYR A 235 19.79 21.71 22.84
CA TYR A 235 19.56 21.88 21.40
C TYR A 235 18.14 21.45 20.97
N GLY A 236 17.54 20.47 21.67
CA GLY A 236 16.21 19.94 21.37
C GLY A 236 16.20 18.83 20.31
N VAL A 237 17.13 17.87 20.40
CA VAL A 237 17.10 16.68 19.54
C VAL A 237 15.82 15.85 19.74
N PRO A 238 15.31 15.14 18.71
CA PRO A 238 14.04 14.43 18.79
C PRO A 238 14.09 13.14 19.62
N ALA A 239 15.28 12.59 19.86
CA ALA A 239 15.51 11.37 20.64
C ALA A 239 16.96 11.31 21.13
N LEU A 240 17.25 10.39 22.05
CA LEU A 240 18.60 10.09 22.52
C LEU A 240 18.96 8.63 22.24
N LYS A 241 20.14 8.38 21.70
CA LYS A 241 20.70 7.03 21.61
C LYS A 241 21.55 6.74 22.84
N ILE A 242 21.36 5.60 23.48
CA ILE A 242 22.27 5.08 24.50
C ILE A 242 23.11 3.97 23.88
N ALA A 243 24.44 4.10 23.98
CA ALA A 243 25.38 3.10 23.50
C ALA A 243 25.33 1.82 24.36
N SER A 244 25.68 0.68 23.78
CA SER A 244 25.83 -0.59 24.51
C SER A 244 26.78 -0.47 25.71
N ALA A 245 27.82 0.37 25.60
CA ALA A 245 28.78 0.61 26.68
C ALA A 245 28.17 1.34 27.91
N ASP A 246 27.08 2.07 27.70
CA ASP A 246 26.38 2.83 28.73
C ASP A 246 25.12 2.12 29.24
N MET A 247 24.86 0.88 28.82
CA MET A 247 23.69 0.11 29.24
C MET A 247 23.61 0.01 30.77
N THR A 248 24.73 -0.26 31.43
CA THR A 248 24.81 -0.35 32.91
C THR A 248 25.08 0.99 33.58
N ASN A 249 25.20 2.09 32.83
CA ASN A 249 25.45 3.43 33.36
C ASN A 249 24.14 4.05 33.84
N HIS A 250 23.61 3.54 34.96
CA HIS A 250 22.32 3.96 35.50
C HIS A 250 22.25 5.46 35.85
N THR A 251 23.39 6.11 36.11
CA THR A 251 23.45 7.56 36.31
C THR A 251 23.09 8.30 35.03
N LEU A 252 23.72 7.93 33.90
CA LEU A 252 23.42 8.52 32.60
C LEU A 252 21.99 8.19 32.16
N LEU A 253 21.52 6.94 32.35
CA LEU A 253 20.15 6.55 32.02
C LEU A 253 19.10 7.40 32.75
N ARG A 254 19.30 7.65 34.06
CA ARG A 254 18.38 8.50 34.84
C ARG A 254 18.41 9.94 34.38
N ALA A 255 19.58 10.47 34.05
CA ALA A 255 19.72 11.83 33.53
C ALA A 255 19.03 11.95 32.16
N ALA A 256 19.31 11.03 31.22
CA ALA A 256 18.68 11.03 29.90
C ALA A 256 17.15 10.88 29.98
N ALA A 257 16.64 10.01 30.87
CA ALA A 257 15.22 9.86 31.10
C ALA A 257 14.56 11.14 31.68
N ALA A 258 15.31 11.94 32.44
CA ALA A 258 14.83 13.21 32.99
C ALA A 258 14.67 14.30 31.93
N GLU A 259 15.33 14.16 30.77
CA GLU A 259 15.12 15.05 29.61
C GLU A 259 13.80 14.76 28.88
N HIS A 260 13.11 13.66 29.24
CA HIS A 260 11.80 13.28 28.69
C HIS A 260 11.79 13.06 27.17
N LEU A 261 12.94 12.78 26.59
CA LEU A 261 13.09 12.39 25.19
C LEU A 261 12.98 10.87 25.03
N PRO A 262 12.44 10.38 23.90
CA PRO A 262 12.50 8.96 23.55
C PRO A 262 13.95 8.45 23.50
N MET A 263 14.18 7.23 24.01
CA MET A 263 15.51 6.65 24.13
C MET A 263 15.67 5.37 23.31
N LEU A 264 16.71 5.30 22.48
CA LEU A 264 17.08 4.09 21.73
C LEU A 264 18.26 3.42 22.43
N VAL A 265 18.04 2.31 23.14
CA VAL A 265 19.04 1.72 24.04
C VAL A 265 19.59 0.43 23.44
N SER A 266 20.88 0.41 23.07
CA SER A 266 21.50 -0.81 22.55
C SER A 266 21.89 -1.75 23.69
N THR A 267 21.75 -3.05 23.47
CA THR A 267 21.93 -4.08 24.51
C THR A 267 23.18 -4.94 24.33
N GLY A 268 24.11 -4.52 23.46
CA GLY A 268 25.36 -5.26 23.25
C GLY A 268 26.19 -5.30 24.55
N MET A 269 27.07 -6.31 24.65
CA MET A 269 27.96 -6.51 25.81
C MET A 269 27.26 -6.72 27.16
N SER A 270 25.93 -6.85 27.19
CA SER A 270 25.14 -6.94 28.43
C SER A 270 24.48 -8.31 28.60
N THR A 271 24.39 -8.76 29.83
CA THR A 271 23.62 -9.95 30.25
C THR A 271 22.14 -9.64 30.41
N GLU A 272 21.27 -10.66 30.46
CA GLU A 272 19.83 -10.45 30.73
C GLU A 272 19.57 -9.72 32.06
N ASP A 273 20.33 -10.02 33.11
CA ASP A 273 20.18 -9.38 34.43
C ASP A 273 20.51 -7.88 34.36
N GLU A 274 21.57 -7.51 33.64
CA GLU A 274 21.94 -6.11 33.40
C GLU A 274 20.88 -5.40 32.56
N ILE A 275 20.38 -6.06 31.51
CA ILE A 275 19.29 -5.53 30.68
C ILE A 275 18.05 -5.27 31.54
N GLY A 276 17.67 -6.25 32.38
CA GLY A 276 16.55 -6.13 33.31
C GLY A 276 16.72 -4.96 34.28
N GLY A 277 17.90 -4.81 34.88
CA GLY A 277 18.22 -3.70 35.78
C GLY A 277 18.07 -2.33 35.13
N SER A 278 18.56 -2.16 33.90
CA SER A 278 18.43 -0.90 33.15
C SER A 278 16.98 -0.63 32.74
N VAL A 279 16.22 -1.66 32.34
CA VAL A 279 14.78 -1.54 32.06
C VAL A 279 14.01 -1.08 33.29
N GLU A 280 14.34 -1.60 34.48
CA GLU A 280 13.74 -1.14 35.74
C GLU A 280 14.03 0.34 35.99
N VAL A 281 15.27 0.80 35.75
CA VAL A 281 15.65 2.22 35.88
C VAL A 281 14.83 3.10 34.96
N LEU A 282 14.74 2.74 33.68
CA LEU A 282 13.99 3.48 32.66
C LEU A 282 12.49 3.54 32.99
N ARG A 283 11.90 2.41 33.38
CA ARG A 283 10.49 2.34 33.78
C ARG A 283 10.21 3.12 35.07
N ALA A 284 11.12 3.09 36.03
CA ALA A 284 10.98 3.86 37.27
C ALA A 284 11.01 5.36 36.99
N ALA A 285 11.77 5.80 35.99
CA ALA A 285 11.82 7.18 35.52
C ALA A 285 10.66 7.57 34.58
N GLY A 286 9.84 6.60 34.14
CA GLY A 286 8.76 6.84 33.19
C GLY A 286 9.23 7.10 31.76
N ALA A 287 10.44 6.67 31.40
CA ALA A 287 11.04 6.93 30.09
C ALA A 287 10.28 6.21 28.95
N GLN A 288 10.21 6.86 27.79
CA GLN A 288 9.90 6.19 26.52
C GLN A 288 11.18 5.60 25.96
N PHE A 289 11.22 4.30 25.69
CA PHE A 289 12.42 3.66 25.16
C PHE A 289 12.12 2.51 24.20
N ALA A 290 13.07 2.22 23.33
CA ALA A 290 13.16 1.01 22.52
C ALA A 290 14.49 0.30 22.79
N LEU A 291 14.49 -1.03 22.71
CA LEU A 291 15.69 -1.85 22.89
C LEU A 291 16.22 -2.30 21.52
N LEU A 292 17.51 -2.10 21.28
CA LEU A 292 18.16 -2.54 20.04
C LEU A 292 19.04 -3.76 20.30
N GLN A 293 18.71 -4.87 19.65
CA GLN A 293 19.62 -6.02 19.61
C GLN A 293 20.89 -5.60 18.89
N CYS A 294 22.03 -5.89 19.51
CA CYS A 294 23.33 -5.44 19.05
C CYS A 294 24.40 -6.45 19.45
N GLN A 295 25.24 -6.83 18.49
CA GLN A 295 26.49 -7.53 18.74
C GLN A 295 27.63 -6.53 18.55
N SER A 296 28.37 -6.21 19.63
CA SER A 296 29.39 -5.15 19.65
C SER A 296 30.79 -5.65 19.26
N THR A 297 30.91 -6.31 18.11
CA THR A 297 32.19 -6.62 17.46
C THR A 297 32.18 -6.07 16.03
N TYR A 298 33.33 -5.59 15.58
CA TYR A 298 33.45 -4.75 14.39
C TYR A 298 34.49 -5.36 13.45
N PRO A 299 34.11 -6.13 12.41
CA PRO A 299 32.75 -6.58 12.07
C PRO A 299 32.26 -7.79 12.89
N ALA A 300 30.95 -7.84 13.12
CA ALA A 300 30.30 -8.94 13.82
C ALA A 300 30.22 -10.20 12.94
N PRO A 301 30.68 -11.38 13.42
CA PRO A 301 30.49 -12.63 12.70
C PRO A 301 29.03 -13.07 12.78
N PHE A 302 28.46 -13.53 11.66
CA PHE A 302 27.03 -13.86 11.55
C PHE A 302 26.54 -14.87 12.61
N LYS A 303 27.39 -15.83 13.00
CA LYS A 303 27.05 -16.83 14.04
C LYS A 303 26.76 -16.21 15.41
N ASP A 304 27.26 -15.01 15.69
CA ASP A 304 27.16 -14.37 17.01
C ASP A 304 26.07 -13.26 17.05
N VAL A 305 25.44 -12.93 15.91
CA VAL A 305 24.42 -11.85 15.82
C VAL A 305 23.17 -12.15 16.65
N ASN A 306 22.66 -13.39 16.57
CA ASN A 306 21.50 -13.87 17.31
C ASN A 306 20.22 -13.00 17.18
N LEU A 307 19.66 -12.87 15.95
CA LEU A 307 18.41 -12.13 15.71
C LEU A 307 17.21 -12.61 16.53
N ARG A 308 17.18 -13.89 16.95
CA ARG A 308 16.10 -14.43 17.80
C ARG A 308 16.02 -13.75 19.17
N TYR A 309 17.09 -13.11 19.61
CA TYR A 309 17.10 -12.39 20.88
C TYR A 309 16.24 -11.12 20.85
N MET A 310 15.86 -10.60 19.68
CA MET A 310 14.90 -9.48 19.60
C MET A 310 13.55 -9.83 20.22
N ASP A 311 13.05 -11.05 19.99
CA ASP A 311 11.82 -11.55 20.61
C ASP A 311 11.94 -11.53 22.14
N ARG A 312 13.12 -11.94 22.65
CA ARG A 312 13.42 -11.93 24.08
C ARG A 312 13.53 -10.51 24.64
N LEU A 313 14.11 -9.57 23.90
CA LEU A 313 14.16 -8.16 24.27
C LEU A 313 12.75 -7.54 24.33
N ALA A 314 11.85 -7.95 23.42
CA ALA A 314 10.46 -7.49 23.43
C ALA A 314 9.76 -7.93 24.72
N GLU A 315 9.96 -9.17 25.15
CA GLU A 315 9.45 -9.69 26.44
C GLU A 315 10.03 -8.94 27.65
N LEU A 316 11.36 -8.76 27.69
CA LEU A 316 12.05 -8.10 28.81
C LEU A 316 11.67 -6.62 28.93
N GLY A 317 11.65 -5.92 27.78
CA GLY A 317 11.41 -4.48 27.71
C GLY A 317 9.94 -4.08 27.74
N ASN A 318 9.03 -4.93 27.23
CA ASN A 318 7.65 -4.57 26.86
C ASN A 318 7.61 -3.24 26.08
N CYS A 319 8.46 -3.14 25.06
CA CYS A 319 8.69 -1.96 24.25
C CYS A 319 9.01 -2.36 22.81
N PRO A 320 8.99 -1.42 21.84
CA PRO A 320 9.48 -1.67 20.51
C PRO A 320 10.92 -2.18 20.55
N VAL A 321 11.22 -3.11 19.65
CA VAL A 321 12.55 -3.66 19.47
C VAL A 321 13.09 -3.29 18.09
N GLY A 322 14.40 -3.16 18.01
CA GLY A 322 15.09 -2.93 16.76
C GLY A 322 16.44 -3.64 16.71
N TYR A 323 17.22 -3.31 15.70
CA TYR A 323 18.51 -3.92 15.41
C TYR A 323 19.55 -2.85 15.12
N SER A 324 20.69 -2.91 15.82
CA SER A 324 21.89 -2.09 15.56
C SER A 324 23.02 -3.02 15.11
N GLY A 325 23.35 -2.94 13.82
CA GLY A 325 24.14 -3.96 13.12
C GLY A 325 25.58 -3.56 12.85
N HIS A 326 26.52 -4.42 13.23
CA HIS A 326 27.97 -4.27 12.96
C HIS A 326 28.53 -5.38 12.08
N GLU A 327 27.67 -6.24 11.52
CA GLU A 327 28.04 -7.28 10.56
C GLU A 327 28.23 -6.72 9.15
N ARG A 328 28.79 -7.55 8.26
CA ARG A 328 29.03 -7.17 6.85
C ARG A 328 27.74 -7.22 6.03
N GLY A 329 27.53 -6.20 5.20
CA GLY A 329 26.39 -6.09 4.30
C GLY A 329 25.08 -5.76 5.03
N TYR A 330 23.95 -5.90 4.32
CA TYR A 330 22.63 -5.45 4.78
C TYR A 330 21.53 -6.53 4.85
N HIS A 331 21.86 -7.80 4.54
CA HIS A 331 20.89 -8.90 4.57
C HIS A 331 20.37 -9.22 5.98
N VAL A 332 21.17 -8.97 7.02
CA VAL A 332 20.76 -9.17 8.42
C VAL A 332 19.74 -8.10 8.86
N PRO A 333 19.92 -6.80 8.57
CA PRO A 333 18.87 -5.78 8.74
C PRO A 333 17.53 -6.16 8.10
N ILE A 334 17.55 -6.64 6.85
CA ILE A 334 16.34 -7.10 6.15
C ILE A 334 15.67 -8.24 6.93
N ALA A 335 16.44 -9.25 7.34
CA ALA A 335 15.93 -10.37 8.14
C ALA A 335 15.44 -9.93 9.52
N ALA A 336 16.01 -8.86 10.09
CA ALA A 336 15.57 -8.30 11.36
C ALA A 336 14.18 -7.66 11.23
N VAL A 337 13.92 -6.90 10.16
CA VAL A 337 12.59 -6.32 9.87
C VAL A 337 11.55 -7.42 9.67
N ALA A 338 11.87 -8.47 8.90
CA ALA A 338 10.99 -9.64 8.76
C ALA A 338 10.69 -10.37 10.09
N ARG A 339 11.49 -10.10 11.14
CA ARG A 339 11.30 -10.61 12.50
C ARG A 339 10.73 -9.56 13.47
N GLY A 340 10.19 -8.46 12.97
CA GLY A 340 9.52 -7.44 13.79
C GLY A 340 10.43 -6.36 14.36
N ALA A 341 11.63 -6.15 13.80
CA ALA A 341 12.41 -4.96 14.13
C ALA A 341 11.74 -3.69 13.56
N HIS A 342 11.46 -2.72 14.43
CA HIS A 342 10.88 -1.42 14.05
C HIS A 342 11.91 -0.31 13.87
N ILE A 343 13.17 -0.59 14.21
CA ILE A 343 14.29 0.35 14.08
C ILE A 343 15.48 -0.44 13.55
N ILE A 344 16.12 0.07 12.51
CA ILE A 344 17.38 -0.45 11.97
C ILE A 344 18.43 0.64 12.05
N GLU A 345 19.58 0.34 12.65
CA GLU A 345 20.73 1.21 12.71
C GLU A 345 21.93 0.53 12.01
N LYS A 346 22.49 1.23 11.03
CA LYS A 346 23.68 0.79 10.28
C LYS A 346 24.67 1.94 10.12
N HIS A 347 25.95 1.64 10.31
CA HIS A 347 27.01 2.61 10.06
C HIS A 347 27.01 3.03 8.58
N PHE A 348 27.34 4.30 8.32
CA PHE A 348 27.31 4.91 7.00
C PHE A 348 28.63 5.62 6.69
N THR A 349 29.15 5.46 5.47
CA THR A 349 30.39 6.11 5.05
C THR A 349 30.43 6.38 3.55
N ILE A 350 31.33 7.26 3.11
CA ILE A 350 31.65 7.45 1.69
C ILE A 350 32.79 6.55 1.20
N ASP A 351 33.60 6.00 2.12
CA ASP A 351 34.73 5.16 1.78
C ASP A 351 35.08 4.23 2.95
N LYS A 352 35.08 2.92 2.68
CA LYS A 352 35.39 1.86 3.66
C LYS A 352 36.89 1.69 3.93
N ALA A 353 37.75 2.29 3.11
CA ALA A 353 39.21 2.22 3.24
C ALA A 353 39.79 3.30 4.17
N LEU A 354 38.97 4.25 4.60
CA LEU A 354 39.33 5.32 5.52
C LEU A 354 39.73 4.79 6.92
N GLU A 355 40.51 5.59 7.65
CA GLU A 355 41.04 5.21 8.96
C GLU A 355 39.95 5.13 10.02
N GLY A 356 39.78 3.97 10.64
CA GLY A 356 38.84 3.72 11.73
C GLY A 356 38.11 2.40 11.55
N ASN A 357 37.81 1.71 12.65
CA ASN A 357 37.15 0.40 12.60
C ASN A 357 35.72 0.47 12.04
N ASP A 358 35.04 1.60 12.26
CA ASP A 358 33.64 1.79 11.88
C ASP A 358 33.47 1.79 10.35
N HIS A 359 34.43 2.34 9.59
CA HIS A 359 34.41 2.34 8.12
C HIS A 359 34.30 0.93 7.52
N GLN A 360 34.82 -0.11 8.20
CA GLN A 360 34.77 -1.50 7.71
C GLN A 360 33.39 -2.15 7.86
N VAL A 361 32.58 -1.66 8.80
CA VAL A 361 31.21 -2.15 9.05
C VAL A 361 30.15 -1.27 8.41
N SER A 362 30.54 -0.07 7.97
CA SER A 362 29.66 0.87 7.27
C SER A 362 29.19 0.36 5.92
N LEU A 363 28.03 0.87 5.52
CA LEU A 363 27.52 0.83 4.16
C LEU A 363 27.92 2.09 3.39
N LEU A 364 28.19 1.93 2.10
CA LEU A 364 28.27 3.04 1.13
C LEU A 364 26.87 3.55 0.79
N PRO A 365 26.74 4.76 0.19
CA PRO A 365 25.45 5.34 -0.16
C PRO A 365 24.57 4.38 -0.98
N GLU A 366 25.13 3.78 -2.02
CA GLU A 366 24.42 2.83 -2.88
C GLU A 366 24.02 1.53 -2.16
N GLU A 367 24.84 1.05 -1.21
CA GLU A 367 24.51 -0.14 -0.43
C GLU A 367 23.43 0.14 0.61
N PHE A 368 23.41 1.37 1.15
CA PHE A 368 22.38 1.81 2.08
C PHE A 368 21.06 2.03 1.34
N ALA A 369 21.07 2.65 0.16
CA ALA A 369 19.90 2.81 -0.69
C ALA A 369 19.29 1.44 -1.08
N GLU A 370 20.14 0.48 -1.42
CA GLU A 370 19.70 -0.90 -1.68
C GLU A 370 19.08 -1.54 -0.43
N MET A 371 19.67 -1.36 0.75
CA MET A 371 19.09 -1.84 2.01
C MET A 371 17.70 -1.24 2.25
N VAL A 372 17.55 0.08 2.06
CA VAL A 372 16.28 0.79 2.21
C VAL A 372 15.24 0.18 1.27
N ALA A 373 15.54 0.06 -0.02
CA ALA A 373 14.64 -0.51 -1.02
C ALA A 373 14.20 -1.94 -0.64
N ARG A 374 15.15 -2.83 -0.31
CA ARG A 374 14.83 -4.22 0.07
C ARG A 374 14.03 -4.32 1.37
N ILE A 375 14.26 -3.44 2.34
CA ILE A 375 13.45 -3.39 3.56
C ILE A 375 12.00 -3.01 3.21
N ARG A 376 11.78 -1.97 2.40
CA ARG A 376 10.42 -1.55 2.01
C ARG A 376 9.67 -2.61 1.20
N GLU A 377 10.36 -3.34 0.32
CA GLU A 377 9.80 -4.49 -0.39
C GLU A 377 9.39 -5.61 0.57
N VAL A 378 10.25 -5.94 1.56
CA VAL A 378 9.92 -6.96 2.56
C VAL A 378 8.74 -6.55 3.43
N GLU A 379 8.70 -5.30 3.90
CA GLU A 379 7.56 -4.77 4.66
C GLU A 379 6.24 -4.91 3.89
N THR A 380 6.27 -4.65 2.58
CA THR A 380 5.13 -4.85 1.68
C THR A 380 4.77 -6.34 1.56
N ALA A 381 5.77 -7.22 1.42
CA ALA A 381 5.57 -8.66 1.28
C ALA A 381 5.11 -9.36 2.57
N MET A 382 5.27 -8.75 3.75
CA MET A 382 4.82 -9.33 5.03
C MET A 382 3.30 -9.50 5.09
N GLY A 383 2.53 -8.69 4.35
CA GLY A 383 1.07 -8.81 4.26
C GLY A 383 0.34 -8.61 5.58
N THR A 384 -0.78 -9.31 5.75
CA THR A 384 -1.64 -9.23 6.96
C THR A 384 -2.05 -10.62 7.43
N ASP A 385 -2.65 -10.71 8.61
CA ASP A 385 -3.24 -11.93 9.17
C ASP A 385 -4.71 -12.15 8.74
N ALA A 386 -5.18 -11.41 7.74
CA ALA A 386 -6.52 -11.52 7.19
C ALA A 386 -6.80 -12.92 6.58
N ALA A 387 -8.09 -13.23 6.41
CA ALA A 387 -8.50 -14.46 5.73
C ALA A 387 -7.93 -14.51 4.31
N ARG A 388 -7.46 -15.68 3.88
CA ARG A 388 -6.85 -15.85 2.57
C ARG A 388 -7.86 -15.58 1.45
N ALA A 389 -7.58 -14.57 0.64
CA ALA A 389 -8.19 -14.35 -0.66
C ALA A 389 -7.31 -14.91 -1.79
N VAL A 390 -7.89 -15.08 -2.98
CA VAL A 390 -7.17 -15.49 -4.20
C VAL A 390 -7.01 -14.24 -5.04
N SER A 391 -5.78 -13.89 -5.40
CA SER A 391 -5.55 -12.69 -6.22
C SER A 391 -6.09 -12.86 -7.64
N THR A 392 -6.29 -11.75 -8.36
CA THR A 392 -6.70 -11.73 -9.77
C THR A 392 -5.78 -12.62 -10.63
N GLY A 393 -4.47 -12.46 -10.48
CA GLY A 393 -3.48 -13.29 -11.19
C GLY A 393 -3.55 -14.78 -10.83
N GLU A 394 -3.77 -15.12 -9.55
CA GLU A 394 -4.00 -16.53 -9.16
C GLU A 394 -5.32 -17.06 -9.74
N MET A 395 -6.37 -16.23 -9.83
CA MET A 395 -7.66 -16.60 -10.40
C MET A 395 -7.57 -16.87 -11.91
N MET A 396 -6.82 -16.06 -12.65
CA MET A 396 -6.52 -16.32 -14.08
C MET A 396 -5.81 -17.67 -14.26
N ASN A 397 -4.82 -17.95 -13.43
CA ASN A 397 -4.12 -19.24 -13.43
C ASN A 397 -5.05 -20.39 -13.04
N ARG A 398 -5.93 -20.19 -12.05
CA ARG A 398 -6.92 -21.19 -11.64
C ARG A 398 -7.87 -21.51 -12.79
N ALA A 399 -8.41 -20.50 -13.48
CA ALA A 399 -9.29 -20.70 -14.62
C ALA A 399 -8.61 -21.52 -15.72
N ASN A 400 -7.31 -21.33 -15.97
CA ASN A 400 -6.60 -22.06 -17.03
C ASN A 400 -6.10 -23.46 -16.60
N LEU A 401 -5.59 -23.62 -15.38
CA LEU A 401 -4.84 -24.81 -14.95
C LEU A 401 -5.64 -25.74 -14.01
N ALA A 402 -6.62 -25.21 -13.28
CA ALA A 402 -7.40 -26.02 -12.37
C ALA A 402 -8.34 -26.98 -13.12
N LYS A 403 -9.17 -27.68 -12.37
CA LYS A 403 -10.05 -28.71 -12.88
C LYS A 403 -11.50 -28.29 -12.62
N SER A 404 -12.38 -28.77 -13.48
CA SER A 404 -13.83 -28.59 -13.39
C SER A 404 -14.51 -29.94 -13.47
N LEU A 405 -15.74 -29.99 -12.95
CA LEU A 405 -16.70 -31.04 -13.25
C LEU A 405 -17.24 -30.82 -14.67
N VAL A 406 -17.17 -31.87 -15.48
CA VAL A 406 -17.52 -31.86 -16.90
C VAL A 406 -18.46 -33.02 -17.19
N THR A 407 -19.47 -32.80 -18.03
CA THR A 407 -20.37 -33.89 -18.41
C THR A 407 -19.72 -34.88 -19.39
N THR A 408 -19.95 -36.18 -19.20
CA THR A 408 -19.41 -37.23 -20.07
C THR A 408 -20.28 -37.52 -21.30
N ARG A 409 -21.52 -37.02 -21.29
CA ARG A 409 -22.54 -37.22 -22.34
C ARG A 409 -23.49 -36.02 -22.39
N ASP A 410 -24.29 -35.94 -23.44
CA ASP A 410 -25.36 -34.93 -23.51
C ASP A 410 -26.38 -35.18 -22.39
N LEU A 411 -26.78 -34.09 -21.72
CA LEU A 411 -27.83 -34.06 -20.70
C LEU A 411 -28.87 -33.02 -21.10
N ALA A 412 -30.15 -33.40 -21.01
CA ALA A 412 -31.27 -32.49 -21.24
C ALA A 412 -31.73 -31.85 -19.93
N ALA A 413 -32.38 -30.68 -20.02
CA ALA A 413 -33.12 -30.13 -18.89
C ALA A 413 -34.15 -31.15 -18.38
N GLY A 414 -34.17 -31.38 -17.06
CA GLY A 414 -34.98 -32.40 -16.39
C GLY A 414 -34.26 -33.71 -16.10
N ASP A 415 -33.06 -33.94 -16.67
CA ASP A 415 -32.28 -35.15 -16.38
C ASP A 415 -31.72 -35.15 -14.95
N LEU A 416 -31.61 -36.33 -14.34
CA LEU A 416 -30.93 -36.52 -13.06
C LEU A 416 -29.42 -36.65 -13.27
N ILE A 417 -28.63 -35.84 -12.58
CA ILE A 417 -27.17 -35.90 -12.65
C ILE A 417 -26.68 -37.14 -11.88
N THR A 418 -26.07 -38.06 -12.61
CA THR A 418 -25.58 -39.35 -12.10
C THR A 418 -24.05 -39.36 -12.08
N ARG A 419 -23.44 -40.19 -11.24
CA ARG A 419 -21.97 -40.18 -11.07
C ARG A 419 -21.22 -40.52 -12.37
N ASP A 420 -21.75 -41.41 -13.18
CA ASP A 420 -21.17 -41.77 -14.49
C ASP A 420 -21.34 -40.67 -15.55
N ALA A 421 -22.27 -39.73 -15.34
CA ALA A 421 -22.45 -38.56 -16.19
C ALA A 421 -21.43 -37.44 -15.93
N VAL A 422 -20.59 -37.55 -14.89
CA VAL A 422 -19.66 -36.49 -14.48
C VAL A 422 -18.21 -37.01 -14.49
N THR A 423 -17.29 -36.20 -15.00
CA THR A 423 -15.85 -36.44 -14.94
C THR A 423 -15.10 -35.17 -14.58
N VAL A 424 -13.80 -35.28 -14.31
CA VAL A 424 -12.94 -34.15 -13.91
C VAL A 424 -11.96 -33.85 -15.03
N LYS A 425 -12.00 -32.63 -15.58
CA LYS A 425 -11.10 -32.18 -16.66
C LYS A 425 -10.68 -30.72 -16.47
N SER A 426 -9.55 -30.33 -17.05
CA SER A 426 -9.20 -28.92 -17.25
C SER A 426 -9.93 -28.34 -18.46
N PRO A 427 -10.06 -27.01 -18.58
CA PRO A 427 -9.65 -25.94 -17.64
C PRO A 427 -10.54 -25.84 -16.37
N GLY A 428 -10.19 -24.96 -15.43
CA GLY A 428 -10.89 -24.71 -14.17
C GLY A 428 -11.98 -23.65 -14.25
N ARG A 429 -12.79 -23.67 -15.31
CA ARG A 429 -13.83 -22.68 -15.60
C ARG A 429 -15.22 -23.01 -15.04
N GLY A 430 -15.45 -24.29 -14.73
CA GLY A 430 -16.69 -24.77 -14.15
C GLY A 430 -16.56 -25.05 -12.66
N LEU A 431 -17.58 -25.71 -12.14
CA LEU A 431 -17.69 -26.14 -10.76
C LEU A 431 -16.48 -27.00 -10.35
N GLN A 432 -15.86 -26.65 -9.22
CA GLN A 432 -14.67 -27.33 -8.75
C GLN A 432 -14.96 -28.79 -8.32
N PRO A 433 -13.99 -29.72 -8.44
CA PRO A 433 -14.23 -31.14 -8.20
C PRO A 433 -14.68 -31.51 -6.78
N ASN A 434 -14.40 -30.67 -5.79
CA ASN A 434 -14.86 -30.85 -4.40
C ASN A 434 -16.39 -30.76 -4.25
N HIS A 435 -17.10 -30.15 -5.20
CA HIS A 435 -18.58 -30.08 -5.19
C HIS A 435 -19.25 -31.29 -5.83
N LEU A 436 -18.50 -32.33 -6.23
CA LEU A 436 -19.06 -33.49 -6.93
C LEU A 436 -20.23 -34.12 -6.16
N GLU A 437 -20.09 -34.30 -4.85
CA GLU A 437 -21.13 -34.93 -4.03
C GLU A 437 -22.39 -34.06 -3.89
N GLU A 438 -22.26 -32.74 -4.00
CA GLU A 438 -23.39 -31.79 -3.97
C GLU A 438 -24.17 -31.79 -5.30
N LEU A 439 -23.47 -32.10 -6.39
CA LEU A 439 -24.00 -32.14 -7.75
C LEU A 439 -24.75 -33.45 -8.03
N ILE A 440 -24.25 -34.59 -7.54
CA ILE A 440 -24.88 -35.90 -7.81
C ILE A 440 -26.29 -35.95 -7.19
N GLY A 441 -27.25 -36.38 -8.00
CA GLY A 441 -28.66 -36.49 -7.62
C GLY A 441 -29.47 -35.20 -7.81
N ARG A 442 -28.87 -34.11 -8.27
CA ARG A 442 -29.59 -32.90 -8.69
C ARG A 442 -30.32 -33.14 -10.02
N THR A 443 -31.43 -32.44 -10.22
CA THR A 443 -32.13 -32.39 -11.52
C THR A 443 -31.65 -31.18 -12.30
N LEU A 444 -31.18 -31.42 -13.52
CA LEU A 444 -30.61 -30.41 -14.38
C LEU A 444 -31.69 -29.43 -14.88
N ARG A 445 -31.38 -28.13 -14.94
CA ARG A 445 -32.33 -27.08 -15.36
C ARG A 445 -32.08 -26.53 -16.77
N ARG A 446 -30.92 -26.85 -17.34
CA ARG A 446 -30.51 -26.48 -18.70
C ARG A 446 -29.98 -27.71 -19.43
N SER A 447 -29.93 -27.69 -20.75
CA SER A 447 -29.23 -28.74 -21.49
C SER A 447 -27.72 -28.49 -21.47
N ILE A 448 -26.93 -29.53 -21.30
CA ILE A 448 -25.46 -29.48 -21.30
C ILE A 448 -24.92 -30.52 -22.30
N PRO A 449 -24.20 -30.10 -23.35
CA PRO A 449 -23.61 -31.03 -24.31
C PRO A 449 -22.41 -31.77 -23.71
N ALA A 450 -22.11 -32.97 -24.22
CA ALA A 450 -20.97 -33.78 -23.82
C ALA A 450 -19.66 -32.98 -23.84
N GLY A 451 -18.92 -33.00 -22.74
CA GLY A 451 -17.66 -32.27 -22.60
C GLY A 451 -17.78 -30.84 -22.09
N ASP A 452 -18.98 -30.32 -21.86
CA ASP A 452 -19.20 -28.98 -21.29
C ASP A 452 -19.27 -29.00 -19.75
N PHE A 453 -19.13 -27.82 -19.15
CA PHE A 453 -18.96 -27.64 -17.71
C PHE A 453 -20.30 -27.61 -16.95
N PHE A 454 -20.25 -28.12 -15.72
CA PHE A 454 -21.21 -27.74 -14.69
C PHE A 454 -20.77 -26.42 -14.04
N TYR A 455 -21.71 -25.62 -13.54
CA TYR A 455 -21.46 -24.35 -12.84
C TYR A 455 -22.20 -24.31 -11.49
N ASP A 456 -21.96 -23.29 -10.67
CA ASP A 456 -22.60 -23.14 -9.36
C ASP A 456 -24.13 -23.12 -9.44
N THR A 457 -24.70 -22.53 -10.49
CA THR A 457 -26.16 -22.57 -10.73
C THR A 457 -26.72 -23.99 -10.83
N ASP A 458 -25.94 -24.96 -11.31
CA ASP A 458 -26.37 -26.37 -11.40
C ASP A 458 -26.48 -27.06 -10.00
N LEU A 459 -25.99 -26.40 -8.93
CA LEU A 459 -26.23 -26.79 -7.54
C LEU A 459 -27.52 -26.20 -6.94
N THR A 460 -28.16 -25.27 -7.65
CA THR A 460 -29.31 -24.50 -7.17
C THR A 460 -30.55 -24.71 -8.06
N GLU A 461 -31.62 -23.96 -7.81
CA GLU A 461 -32.77 -23.90 -8.73
C GLU A 461 -32.68 -22.74 -9.74
N ALA A 462 -31.62 -21.93 -9.68
CA ALA A 462 -31.43 -20.77 -10.54
C ALA A 462 -31.02 -21.18 -11.97
N VAL A 463 -31.41 -20.35 -12.94
CA VAL A 463 -30.93 -20.40 -14.33
C VAL A 463 -30.45 -19.01 -14.69
N ALA A 464 -29.20 -18.91 -15.12
CA ALA A 464 -28.64 -17.66 -15.62
C ALA A 464 -29.32 -17.28 -16.94
N GLN A 465 -30.16 -16.24 -16.91
CA GLN A 465 -30.89 -15.76 -18.07
C GLN A 465 -31.05 -14.24 -18.02
N GLY A 466 -30.67 -13.57 -19.10
CA GLY A 466 -30.94 -12.15 -19.29
C GLY A 466 -32.44 -11.87 -19.48
N ARG A 467 -32.85 -10.68 -19.04
CA ARG A 467 -34.19 -10.12 -19.23
C ARG A 467 -34.11 -8.79 -19.97
N HIS A 468 -35.25 -8.14 -20.15
CA HIS A 468 -35.26 -6.77 -20.59
C HIS A 468 -34.71 -5.84 -19.49
N TYR A 469 -33.74 -5.01 -19.81
CA TYR A 469 -33.14 -3.99 -18.96
C TYR A 469 -33.44 -2.58 -19.51
N ALA A 470 -33.58 -1.60 -18.63
CA ALA A 470 -33.88 -0.22 -18.97
C ALA A 470 -32.82 0.73 -18.40
N PHE A 471 -31.98 1.28 -19.27
CA PHE A 471 -30.94 2.25 -18.91
C PHE A 471 -31.19 3.60 -19.58
N ARG A 472 -30.68 4.68 -19.00
CA ARG A 472 -30.79 6.05 -19.56
C ARG A 472 -29.75 6.37 -20.63
N ARG A 473 -28.93 5.38 -21.00
CA ARG A 473 -27.85 5.44 -21.98
C ARG A 473 -27.78 4.11 -22.73
N PRO A 474 -27.21 4.09 -23.95
CA PRO A 474 -27.09 2.84 -24.71
C PRO A 474 -26.22 1.83 -23.95
N TRP A 475 -26.65 0.58 -23.90
CA TRP A 475 -25.92 -0.49 -23.23
C TRP A 475 -25.71 -1.69 -24.15
N GLY A 476 -24.61 -2.42 -23.93
CA GLY A 476 -24.23 -3.55 -24.76
C GLY A 476 -23.69 -4.73 -23.98
N LEU A 477 -23.30 -5.77 -24.71
CA LEU A 477 -22.67 -6.97 -24.15
C LEU A 477 -21.29 -7.19 -24.75
N PRO A 478 -20.27 -7.46 -23.93
CA PRO A 478 -18.99 -7.95 -24.44
C PRO A 478 -19.14 -9.40 -24.88
N VAL A 479 -18.72 -9.68 -26.11
CA VAL A 479 -18.87 -10.98 -26.76
C VAL A 479 -17.64 -11.32 -27.59
N ARG A 480 -17.42 -12.62 -27.80
CA ARG A 480 -16.64 -13.11 -28.94
C ARG A 480 -17.59 -13.53 -30.07
N TYR A 481 -17.06 -13.75 -31.26
CA TYR A 481 -17.89 -14.14 -32.42
C TYR A 481 -18.82 -15.33 -32.15
N HIS A 482 -18.34 -16.32 -31.39
CA HIS A 482 -19.11 -17.53 -31.05
C HIS A 482 -20.13 -17.32 -29.92
N ASP A 483 -20.03 -16.24 -29.16
CA ASP A 483 -20.96 -15.92 -28.07
C ASP A 483 -22.16 -15.10 -28.54
N ALA A 484 -21.96 -14.22 -29.53
CA ALA A 484 -22.91 -13.19 -29.95
C ALA A 484 -24.34 -13.72 -30.15
N ARG A 485 -24.54 -14.70 -31.04
CA ARG A 485 -25.87 -15.28 -31.29
C ARG A 485 -26.37 -16.10 -30.12
N ARG A 486 -25.49 -16.84 -29.45
CA ARG A 486 -25.84 -17.73 -28.34
C ARG A 486 -26.45 -16.96 -27.17
N LEU A 487 -25.80 -15.87 -26.75
CA LEU A 487 -26.26 -15.05 -25.63
C LEU A 487 -27.62 -14.40 -25.93
N LEU A 488 -27.79 -13.86 -27.15
CA LEU A 488 -29.06 -13.25 -27.56
C LEU A 488 -30.20 -14.27 -27.71
N ASN A 489 -29.93 -15.47 -28.24
CA ASN A 489 -30.98 -16.47 -28.44
C ASN A 489 -31.40 -17.18 -27.14
N ASN A 490 -30.50 -17.25 -26.15
CA ASN A 490 -30.75 -17.95 -24.88
C ASN A 490 -31.31 -17.03 -23.77
N SER A 491 -31.55 -15.75 -24.06
CA SER A 491 -32.08 -14.79 -23.10
C SER A 491 -33.17 -13.90 -23.71
N ASP A 492 -34.05 -13.35 -22.89
CA ASP A 492 -35.07 -12.39 -23.33
C ASP A 492 -34.54 -10.97 -23.11
N THR A 493 -33.40 -10.68 -23.73
CA THR A 493 -32.59 -9.48 -23.49
C THR A 493 -32.70 -8.45 -24.63
N ASN A 494 -32.25 -7.23 -24.39
CA ASN A 494 -32.41 -6.08 -25.30
C ASN A 494 -31.19 -5.13 -25.37
N PRO A 495 -29.95 -5.63 -25.57
CA PRO A 495 -28.79 -4.75 -25.74
C PRO A 495 -28.96 -3.87 -26.98
N ASP A 496 -28.49 -2.63 -26.91
CA ASP A 496 -28.49 -1.69 -28.04
C ASP A 496 -27.33 -2.00 -29.02
N PHE A 497 -26.26 -2.62 -28.53
CA PHE A 497 -25.09 -2.99 -29.34
C PHE A 497 -24.33 -4.20 -28.76
N LEU A 498 -23.42 -4.76 -29.56
CA LEU A 498 -22.47 -5.79 -29.12
C LEU A 498 -21.04 -5.26 -29.17
N GLU A 499 -20.23 -5.58 -28.16
CA GLU A 499 -18.81 -5.28 -28.17
C GLU A 499 -17.99 -6.53 -28.45
N PHE A 500 -17.22 -6.55 -29.53
CA PHE A 500 -16.39 -7.70 -29.90
C PHE A 500 -15.03 -7.63 -29.21
N HIS A 501 -14.84 -8.44 -28.16
CA HIS A 501 -13.56 -8.63 -27.47
C HIS A 501 -12.70 -9.63 -28.22
N LEU A 502 -11.85 -9.13 -29.11
CA LEU A 502 -11.05 -10.00 -29.96
C LEU A 502 -9.88 -10.61 -29.19
N SER A 503 -9.68 -11.90 -29.37
CA SER A 503 -8.38 -12.54 -29.12
C SER A 503 -7.53 -12.53 -30.38
N TYR A 504 -6.24 -12.82 -30.24
CA TYR A 504 -5.35 -12.98 -31.40
C TYR A 504 -5.84 -13.99 -32.43
N LYS A 505 -6.62 -15.01 -32.04
CA LYS A 505 -7.21 -15.97 -32.99
C LYS A 505 -8.42 -15.42 -33.73
N ASP A 506 -9.21 -14.57 -33.08
CA ASP A 506 -10.39 -13.98 -33.75
C ASP A 506 -9.95 -13.00 -34.83
N VAL A 507 -8.83 -12.31 -34.61
CA VAL A 507 -8.20 -11.42 -35.60
C VAL A 507 -7.78 -12.17 -36.88
N GLU A 508 -7.50 -13.48 -36.78
CA GLU A 508 -7.10 -14.32 -37.92
C GLU A 508 -8.30 -14.97 -38.65
N MET A 509 -9.53 -14.80 -38.14
CA MET A 509 -10.72 -15.47 -38.70
C MET A 509 -11.15 -14.88 -40.04
N GLY A 510 -11.53 -15.75 -40.97
CA GLY A 510 -12.04 -15.34 -42.28
C GLY A 510 -13.52 -14.95 -42.24
N ALA A 511 -13.94 -14.07 -43.17
CA ALA A 511 -15.31 -13.55 -43.24
C ALA A 511 -16.41 -14.63 -43.32
N GLU A 512 -16.14 -15.74 -44.01
CA GLU A 512 -17.08 -16.87 -44.14
C GLU A 512 -17.24 -17.64 -42.81
N GLU A 513 -16.19 -17.73 -41.99
CA GLU A 513 -16.26 -18.36 -40.68
C GLU A 513 -17.11 -17.51 -39.72
N ILE A 514 -16.87 -16.19 -39.72
CA ILE A 514 -17.67 -15.21 -38.98
C ILE A 514 -19.14 -15.26 -39.43
N ALA A 515 -19.38 -15.31 -40.74
CA ALA A 515 -20.72 -15.40 -41.30
C ALA A 515 -21.50 -16.62 -40.79
N ARG A 516 -20.84 -17.78 -40.66
CA ARG A 516 -21.46 -18.98 -40.08
C ARG A 516 -21.77 -18.84 -38.61
N LEU A 517 -20.88 -18.24 -37.82
CA LEU A 517 -21.12 -17.97 -36.40
C LEU A 517 -22.29 -16.99 -36.19
N PHE A 518 -22.54 -16.12 -37.16
CA PHE A 518 -23.67 -15.18 -37.14
C PHE A 518 -24.96 -15.76 -37.75
N ASP A 519 -24.99 -17.06 -38.07
CA ASP A 519 -26.07 -17.76 -38.76
C ASP A 519 -26.43 -17.13 -40.12
N HIS A 520 -25.48 -16.48 -40.80
CA HIS A 520 -25.69 -15.71 -42.03
C HIS A 520 -26.81 -14.67 -41.93
N ARG A 521 -27.06 -14.13 -40.73
CA ARG A 521 -28.09 -13.12 -40.46
C ARG A 521 -27.48 -11.86 -39.87
N LYS A 522 -28.08 -10.71 -40.16
CA LYS A 522 -27.76 -9.43 -39.51
C LYS A 522 -28.27 -9.36 -38.07
N PHE A 523 -27.65 -8.51 -37.26
CA PHE A 523 -28.13 -8.12 -35.94
C PHE A 523 -29.02 -6.89 -36.11
N ASP A 524 -30.28 -7.13 -36.45
CA ASP A 524 -31.23 -6.08 -36.82
C ASP A 524 -31.41 -5.08 -35.67
N GLY A 525 -31.30 -3.79 -35.98
CA GLY A 525 -31.48 -2.70 -35.01
C GLY A 525 -30.39 -2.56 -33.95
N MET A 526 -29.25 -3.23 -34.10
CA MET A 526 -28.12 -3.16 -33.16
C MET A 526 -26.91 -2.43 -33.75
N GLY A 527 -26.20 -1.70 -32.89
CA GLY A 527 -24.84 -1.22 -33.16
C GLY A 527 -23.76 -2.23 -32.79
N TYR A 528 -22.50 -1.83 -32.91
CA TYR A 528 -21.37 -2.61 -32.40
C TYR A 528 -20.14 -1.75 -32.09
N THR A 529 -19.27 -2.30 -31.25
CA THR A 529 -17.92 -1.81 -30.94
C THR A 529 -16.92 -2.96 -31.05
N VAL A 530 -15.62 -2.65 -31.18
CA VAL A 530 -14.56 -3.66 -31.29
C VAL A 530 -13.43 -3.32 -30.34
N HIS A 531 -13.05 -4.28 -29.50
CA HIS A 531 -11.92 -4.15 -28.59
C HIS A 531 -10.70 -4.86 -29.19
N CYS A 532 -9.58 -4.13 -29.31
CA CYS A 532 -8.30 -4.71 -29.71
C CYS A 532 -7.86 -5.77 -28.69
N PRO A 533 -7.28 -6.90 -29.14
CA PRO A 533 -6.53 -7.76 -28.23
C PRO A 533 -5.31 -7.01 -27.71
N ASP A 534 -4.96 -7.18 -26.44
CA ASP A 534 -3.66 -6.70 -25.94
C ASP A 534 -2.51 -7.61 -26.35
N LEU A 535 -2.78 -8.92 -26.50
CA LEU A 535 -1.80 -9.97 -26.78
C LEU A 535 -2.05 -10.64 -28.13
N TYR A 536 -0.99 -10.76 -28.92
CA TYR A 536 -0.94 -11.38 -30.24
C TYR A 536 -0.03 -12.61 -30.29
N ALA A 537 -0.08 -13.34 -31.40
CA ALA A 537 0.79 -14.48 -31.65
C ALA A 537 2.30 -14.12 -31.50
N GLY A 538 3.04 -15.03 -30.85
CA GLY A 538 4.46 -14.85 -30.55
C GLY A 538 4.73 -13.93 -29.35
N ASP A 539 3.82 -13.92 -28.37
CA ASP A 539 3.90 -13.12 -27.14
C ASP A 539 4.06 -11.61 -27.39
N PHE A 540 3.50 -11.13 -28.50
CA PHE A 540 3.58 -9.72 -28.87
C PHE A 540 2.45 -8.93 -28.20
N ILE A 541 2.83 -7.83 -27.57
CA ILE A 541 1.90 -6.92 -26.92
C ILE A 541 1.92 -5.58 -27.68
N ILE A 542 0.74 -5.02 -27.97
CA ILE A 542 0.64 -3.70 -28.62
C ILE A 542 1.31 -2.65 -27.73
N ASN A 543 2.26 -1.90 -28.29
CA ASN A 543 2.91 -0.81 -27.58
C ASN A 543 3.27 0.34 -28.54
N LEU A 544 2.33 1.27 -28.76
CA LEU A 544 2.54 2.45 -29.61
C LEU A 544 3.46 3.50 -28.96
N ALA A 545 3.85 3.31 -27.69
CA ALA A 545 4.86 4.11 -27.00
C ALA A 545 6.27 3.51 -27.07
N SER A 546 6.44 2.31 -27.66
CA SER A 546 7.73 1.61 -27.64
C SER A 546 8.85 2.43 -28.31
N PRO A 547 10.04 2.52 -27.68
CA PRO A 547 11.22 3.07 -28.33
C PRO A 547 11.84 2.09 -29.33
N ASP A 548 11.50 0.79 -29.26
CA ASP A 548 11.89 -0.20 -30.26
C ASP A 548 11.02 -0.03 -31.52
N GLU A 549 11.65 0.37 -32.63
CA GLU A 549 10.99 0.60 -33.92
C GLU A 549 10.26 -0.64 -34.45
N THR A 550 10.77 -1.85 -34.20
CA THR A 550 10.13 -3.10 -34.68
C THR A 550 8.81 -3.32 -33.96
N VAL A 551 8.79 -3.12 -32.64
CA VAL A 551 7.59 -3.23 -31.82
C VAL A 551 6.59 -2.12 -32.18
N TRP A 552 7.09 -0.90 -32.37
CA TRP A 552 6.27 0.26 -32.71
C TRP A 552 5.59 0.10 -34.07
N GLU A 553 6.33 -0.27 -35.11
CA GLU A 553 5.79 -0.51 -36.46
C GLU A 553 4.77 -1.65 -36.47
N ARG A 554 5.07 -2.77 -35.79
CA ARG A 554 4.12 -3.88 -35.70
C ARG A 554 2.84 -3.46 -34.98
N SER A 555 2.95 -2.68 -33.90
CA SER A 555 1.77 -2.20 -33.15
C SER A 555 0.84 -1.38 -34.04
N ILE A 556 1.37 -0.49 -34.89
CA ILE A 556 0.56 0.29 -35.85
C ILE A 556 -0.19 -0.62 -36.82
N VAL A 557 0.50 -1.65 -37.35
CA VAL A 557 -0.09 -2.62 -38.28
C VAL A 557 -1.24 -3.40 -37.63
N GLU A 558 -1.05 -3.88 -36.40
CA GLU A 558 -2.08 -4.64 -35.70
C GLU A 558 -3.31 -3.79 -35.36
N VAL A 559 -3.13 -2.53 -34.93
CA VAL A 559 -4.25 -1.60 -34.70
C VAL A 559 -4.99 -1.32 -36.01
N GLN A 560 -4.28 -1.08 -37.10
CA GLN A 560 -4.90 -0.88 -38.41
C GLN A 560 -5.68 -2.11 -38.87
N HIS A 561 -5.18 -3.31 -38.57
CA HIS A 561 -5.85 -4.56 -38.89
C HIS A 561 -7.18 -4.71 -38.12
N VAL A 562 -7.21 -4.37 -36.83
CA VAL A 562 -8.46 -4.38 -36.05
C VAL A 562 -9.45 -3.34 -36.56
N ILE A 563 -8.99 -2.16 -37.00
CA ILE A 563 -9.86 -1.18 -37.66
C ILE A 563 -10.47 -1.75 -38.94
N GLN A 564 -9.70 -2.50 -39.73
CA GLN A 564 -10.23 -3.17 -40.92
C GLN A 564 -11.29 -4.22 -40.55
N ILE A 565 -11.08 -4.99 -39.48
CA ILE A 565 -12.08 -5.93 -38.96
C ILE A 565 -13.36 -5.20 -38.55
N ALA A 566 -13.26 -4.06 -37.87
CA ALA A 566 -14.42 -3.26 -37.52
C ALA A 566 -15.19 -2.84 -38.78
N ARG A 567 -14.52 -2.35 -39.82
CA ARG A 567 -15.15 -2.01 -41.11
C ARG A 567 -15.84 -3.21 -41.76
N ASP A 568 -15.21 -4.39 -41.70
CA ASP A 568 -15.74 -5.63 -42.27
C ASP A 568 -16.96 -6.17 -41.50
N LEU A 569 -17.13 -5.77 -40.23
CA LEU A 569 -18.32 -6.07 -39.44
C LEU A 569 -19.51 -5.16 -39.77
N ALA A 570 -19.28 -3.95 -40.28
CA ALA A 570 -20.34 -2.96 -40.54
C ALA A 570 -21.56 -3.51 -41.30
N PRO A 571 -21.43 -4.37 -42.34
CA PRO A 571 -22.59 -4.90 -43.06
C PRO A 571 -23.53 -5.77 -42.21
N TRP A 572 -23.07 -6.29 -41.07
CA TRP A 572 -23.84 -7.18 -40.17
C TRP A 572 -24.74 -6.43 -39.19
N PHE A 573 -24.59 -5.12 -39.08
CA PHE A 573 -25.25 -4.28 -38.07
C PHE A 573 -25.99 -3.12 -38.75
N ASP A 574 -26.91 -2.51 -37.99
CA ASP A 574 -27.69 -1.34 -38.42
C ASP A 574 -27.23 -0.10 -37.62
N ALA A 575 -25.91 0.11 -37.56
CA ALA A 575 -25.32 1.21 -36.81
C ALA A 575 -25.50 2.56 -37.54
N GLU A 576 -26.13 3.53 -36.88
CA GLU A 576 -26.25 4.90 -37.41
C GLU A 576 -24.94 5.69 -37.33
N GLN A 577 -24.05 5.30 -36.42
CA GLN A 577 -22.74 5.93 -36.20
C GLN A 577 -21.60 4.96 -36.53
N PRO A 578 -20.42 5.47 -36.91
CA PRO A 578 -19.22 4.66 -36.98
C PRO A 578 -18.95 3.93 -35.66
N PRO A 579 -18.54 2.64 -35.70
CA PRO A 579 -18.27 1.86 -34.51
C PRO A 579 -17.09 2.45 -33.72
N VAL A 580 -17.11 2.25 -32.41
CA VAL A 580 -15.93 2.52 -31.58
C VAL A 580 -14.94 1.37 -31.74
N VAL A 581 -13.67 1.70 -31.93
CA VAL A 581 -12.55 0.75 -31.79
C VAL A 581 -11.79 1.15 -30.52
N ILE A 582 -11.60 0.20 -29.63
CA ILE A 582 -10.99 0.40 -28.31
C ILE A 582 -9.59 -0.19 -28.36
N CYS A 583 -8.59 0.62 -28.04
CA CYS A 583 -7.21 0.18 -28.07
C CYS A 583 -6.47 0.61 -26.81
N THR A 584 -5.80 -0.35 -26.20
CA THR A 584 -4.72 -0.07 -25.28
C THR A 584 -3.53 0.48 -26.08
N MET A 585 -3.13 1.71 -25.79
CA MET A 585 -2.12 2.41 -26.60
C MET A 585 -0.68 2.04 -26.24
N GLY A 586 -0.45 1.26 -25.18
CA GLY A 586 0.87 0.83 -24.73
C GLY A 586 1.41 1.59 -23.52
N GLY A 587 2.74 1.66 -23.43
CA GLY A 587 3.44 2.32 -22.32
C GLY A 587 3.78 1.39 -21.16
N PHE A 588 4.07 0.11 -21.45
CA PHE A 588 4.29 -0.92 -20.44
C PHE A 588 5.78 -1.17 -20.19
N THR A 589 6.12 -1.50 -18.95
CA THR A 589 7.46 -1.92 -18.53
C THR A 589 7.37 -3.18 -17.66
N ALA A 590 8.38 -4.05 -17.78
CA ALA A 590 8.39 -5.32 -17.06
C ALA A 590 8.81 -5.13 -15.59
N ASP A 591 9.86 -4.34 -15.34
CA ASP A 591 10.57 -4.36 -14.06
C ASP A 591 10.13 -3.26 -13.07
N ALA A 592 9.84 -2.05 -13.56
CA ALA A 592 9.48 -0.90 -12.73
C ALA A 592 8.74 0.18 -13.53
N PHE A 593 8.03 1.08 -12.85
CA PHE A 593 7.51 2.31 -13.45
C PHE A 593 8.64 3.21 -13.95
N VAL A 594 8.38 3.95 -15.03
CA VAL A 594 9.28 4.99 -15.55
C VAL A 594 9.18 6.28 -14.74
N ASP A 595 10.17 7.15 -14.84
CA ASP A 595 10.09 8.49 -14.25
C ASP A 595 8.95 9.29 -14.91
N VAL A 596 8.22 10.08 -14.13
CA VAL A 596 7.13 10.93 -14.63
C VAL A 596 7.61 11.86 -15.75
N ALA A 597 8.88 12.31 -15.71
CA ALA A 597 9.48 13.15 -16.73
C ALA A 597 9.64 12.45 -18.10
N GLU A 598 9.60 11.12 -18.16
CA GLU A 598 9.69 10.35 -19.41
C GLU A 598 8.34 10.24 -20.14
N ARG A 599 7.23 10.29 -19.39
CA ARG A 599 5.87 10.08 -19.93
C ARG A 599 5.49 11.01 -21.09
N PRO A 600 5.78 12.33 -21.07
CA PRO A 600 5.45 13.21 -22.20
C PRO A 600 6.07 12.75 -23.54
N THR A 601 7.29 12.19 -23.49
CA THR A 601 7.97 11.67 -24.69
C THR A 601 7.26 10.42 -25.21
N MET A 602 6.79 9.56 -24.30
CA MET A 602 6.05 8.36 -24.64
C MET A 602 4.67 8.68 -25.24
N TYR A 603 3.93 9.64 -24.67
CA TYR A 603 2.67 10.14 -25.27
C TYR A 603 2.87 10.75 -26.65
N ALA A 604 3.93 11.55 -26.84
CA ALA A 604 4.27 12.09 -28.16
C ALA A 604 4.61 10.98 -29.18
N ARG A 605 5.17 9.85 -28.72
CA ARG A 605 5.44 8.67 -29.56
C ARG A 605 4.15 7.99 -30.02
N ILE A 606 3.15 7.88 -29.14
CA ILE A 606 1.81 7.38 -29.48
C ILE A 606 1.14 8.32 -30.49
N ALA A 607 1.19 9.63 -30.28
CA ALA A 607 0.59 10.60 -31.20
C ALA A 607 1.11 10.44 -32.64
N ARG A 608 2.43 10.23 -32.81
CA ARG A 608 3.03 9.94 -34.13
C ARG A 608 2.58 8.62 -34.75
N ALA A 609 2.24 7.62 -33.94
CA ALA A 609 1.68 6.37 -34.43
C ALA A 609 0.25 6.58 -34.94
N LEU A 610 -0.55 7.33 -34.18
CA LEU A 610 -1.94 7.66 -34.54
C LEU A 610 -2.02 8.47 -35.85
N GLU A 611 -1.04 9.32 -36.16
CA GLU A 611 -0.94 10.02 -37.46
C GLU A 611 -0.82 9.06 -38.67
N ARG A 612 -0.43 7.80 -38.43
CA ARG A 612 -0.25 6.77 -39.46
C ARG A 612 -1.41 5.78 -39.54
N ILE A 613 -2.39 5.91 -38.64
CA ILE A 613 -3.55 5.04 -38.58
C ILE A 613 -4.69 5.72 -39.34
N ASP A 614 -5.27 5.00 -40.30
CA ASP A 614 -6.46 5.43 -41.02
C ASP A 614 -7.70 5.05 -40.21
N GLU A 615 -8.32 6.06 -39.61
CA GLU A 615 -9.51 5.95 -38.77
C GLU A 615 -10.82 6.16 -39.57
N ASP A 616 -10.77 6.29 -40.90
CA ASP A 616 -12.00 6.55 -41.69
C ASP A 616 -13.04 5.45 -41.46
N GLY A 617 -14.30 5.84 -41.27
CA GLY A 617 -15.40 4.92 -40.98
C GLY A 617 -15.37 4.25 -39.59
N VAL A 618 -14.48 4.65 -38.67
CA VAL A 618 -14.48 4.21 -37.26
C VAL A 618 -14.22 5.37 -36.31
N ARG A 619 -14.34 5.14 -34.99
CA ARG A 619 -13.91 6.07 -33.93
C ARG A 619 -12.93 5.35 -33.01
N LEU A 620 -11.64 5.64 -33.16
CA LEU A 620 -10.61 5.02 -32.32
C LEU A 620 -10.50 5.74 -30.97
N THR A 621 -10.56 4.97 -29.89
CA THR A 621 -10.45 5.49 -28.52
C THR A 621 -9.26 4.87 -27.79
N SER A 622 -8.65 5.67 -26.91
CA SER A 622 -7.61 5.18 -25.99
C SER A 622 -8.27 4.69 -24.71
N GLN A 623 -8.02 3.45 -24.31
CA GLN A 623 -8.54 2.96 -23.03
C GLN A 623 -7.72 3.52 -21.86
N THR A 624 -8.38 3.91 -20.77
CA THR A 624 -7.71 4.16 -19.49
C THR A 624 -7.18 2.87 -18.89
N LEU A 625 -6.07 2.91 -18.15
CA LEU A 625 -5.30 1.71 -17.81
C LEU A 625 -4.99 1.57 -16.31
N PRO A 626 -4.97 0.33 -15.78
CA PRO A 626 -4.64 0.08 -14.37
C PRO A 626 -3.12 0.18 -14.17
N PRO A 627 -2.62 0.45 -12.95
CA PRO A 627 -1.18 0.54 -12.68
C PRO A 627 -0.46 -0.80 -12.89
N TYR A 628 -1.12 -1.90 -12.53
CA TYR A 628 -0.53 -3.24 -12.46
C TYR A 628 -1.35 -4.25 -13.27
N PRO A 629 -1.29 -4.24 -14.60
CA PRO A 629 -1.97 -5.23 -15.43
C PRO A 629 -1.43 -6.65 -15.20
N TRP A 630 -2.29 -7.64 -15.45
CA TRP A 630 -1.89 -9.04 -15.56
C TRP A 630 -1.84 -9.48 -17.03
N LEU A 631 -0.64 -9.57 -17.60
CA LEU A 631 -0.41 -10.05 -18.97
C LEU A 631 0.35 -11.38 -18.93
N MET A 632 -0.17 -12.40 -19.65
CA MET A 632 0.18 -13.83 -19.62
C MET A 632 1.67 -14.17 -19.32
N GLY A 633 2.08 -14.11 -18.05
CA GLY A 633 3.47 -14.33 -17.63
C GLY A 633 3.88 -13.59 -16.35
N GLY A 634 3.15 -12.52 -15.97
CA GLY A 634 3.38 -11.81 -14.72
C GLY A 634 2.63 -10.48 -14.63
N GLN A 635 2.73 -9.85 -13.48
CA GLN A 635 2.32 -8.46 -13.29
C GLN A 635 3.31 -7.55 -14.02
N GLN A 636 2.81 -6.61 -14.82
CA GLN A 636 3.63 -5.55 -15.44
C GLN A 636 3.32 -4.19 -14.82
N HIS A 637 3.95 -3.14 -15.34
CA HIS A 637 3.75 -1.77 -14.94
C HIS A 637 3.24 -0.96 -16.13
N HIS A 638 2.01 -0.44 -16.05
CA HIS A 638 1.54 0.57 -17.00
C HIS A 638 2.05 1.95 -16.58
N ASN A 639 2.43 2.77 -17.55
CA ASN A 639 2.98 4.10 -17.28
C ASN A 639 2.14 5.25 -17.85
N LEU A 640 1.22 4.94 -18.77
CA LEU A 640 0.39 5.90 -19.50
C LEU A 640 -1.09 5.57 -19.32
N PHE A 641 -1.96 6.54 -19.57
CA PHE A 641 -3.42 6.45 -19.42
C PHE A 641 -3.92 6.04 -18.03
N MET A 642 -3.04 6.14 -17.03
CA MET A 642 -3.32 5.96 -15.60
C MET A 642 -3.28 7.30 -14.84
N GLY A 643 -2.44 8.24 -15.30
CA GLY A 643 -2.24 9.54 -14.67
C GLY A 643 -3.38 10.47 -15.03
N LEU A 644 -3.98 11.12 -14.04
CA LEU A 644 -5.16 11.95 -14.28
C LEU A 644 -4.86 13.12 -15.23
N ASP A 645 -3.86 13.93 -14.88
CA ASP A 645 -3.56 15.15 -15.64
C ASP A 645 -2.86 14.84 -16.97
N ASP A 646 -1.97 13.84 -17.01
CA ASP A 646 -1.28 13.46 -18.25
C ASP A 646 -2.22 12.84 -19.31
N THR A 647 -3.26 12.13 -18.87
CA THR A 647 -4.30 11.59 -19.76
C THR A 647 -5.18 12.70 -20.32
N VAL A 648 -5.57 13.67 -19.48
CA VAL A 648 -6.35 14.85 -19.92
C VAL A 648 -5.54 15.66 -20.92
N GLU A 649 -4.27 15.95 -20.62
CA GLU A 649 -3.37 16.69 -21.50
C GLU A 649 -3.24 16.01 -22.87
N PHE A 650 -3.04 14.68 -22.90
CA PHE A 650 -2.99 13.92 -24.14
C PHE A 650 -4.28 14.07 -24.97
N CYS A 651 -5.45 13.92 -24.33
CA CYS A 651 -6.75 14.06 -24.99
C CYS A 651 -6.95 15.46 -25.58
N GLU A 652 -6.67 16.51 -24.82
CA GLU A 652 -6.85 17.90 -25.25
C GLU A 652 -5.83 18.29 -26.33
N GLN A 653 -4.57 17.92 -26.17
CA GLN A 653 -3.48 18.27 -27.08
C GLN A 653 -3.64 17.60 -28.45
N TYR A 654 -4.02 16.33 -28.47
CA TYR A 654 -4.08 15.52 -29.69
C TYR A 654 -5.50 15.27 -30.19
N GLY A 655 -6.52 15.88 -29.56
CA GLY A 655 -7.92 15.74 -29.94
C GLY A 655 -8.44 14.31 -29.82
N ARG A 656 -8.02 13.59 -28.78
CA ARG A 656 -8.31 12.15 -28.59
C ARG A 656 -9.41 11.92 -27.57
N ARG A 657 -10.11 10.81 -27.75
CA ARG A 657 -11.24 10.37 -26.93
C ARG A 657 -10.92 9.06 -26.22
N LEU A 658 -11.59 8.86 -25.10
CA LEU A 658 -11.33 7.73 -24.21
C LEU A 658 -12.41 6.66 -24.31
N THR A 659 -11.97 5.41 -24.17
CA THR A 659 -12.79 4.42 -23.50
C THR A 659 -12.46 4.52 -22.03
N PHE A 660 -13.38 5.06 -21.26
CA PHE A 660 -13.18 5.26 -19.83
C PHE A 660 -13.60 4.01 -19.09
N ASP A 661 -12.58 3.28 -18.69
CA ASP A 661 -12.70 2.07 -17.90
C ASP A 661 -12.68 2.43 -16.42
N LEU A 662 -13.81 2.22 -15.76
CA LEU A 662 -14.00 2.63 -14.38
C LEU A 662 -13.14 1.82 -13.43
N SER A 663 -12.94 0.52 -13.70
CA SER A 663 -12.11 -0.34 -12.86
C SER A 663 -10.65 0.07 -12.97
N HIS A 664 -10.14 0.18 -14.19
CA HIS A 664 -8.76 0.63 -14.43
C HIS A 664 -8.48 1.99 -13.78
N SER A 665 -9.39 2.93 -13.97
CA SER A 665 -9.25 4.29 -13.45
C SER A 665 -9.39 4.35 -11.93
N LYS A 666 -10.20 3.48 -11.32
CA LYS A 666 -10.30 3.34 -9.86
C LYS A 666 -9.00 2.77 -9.27
N LEU A 667 -8.43 1.74 -9.89
CA LEU A 667 -7.13 1.19 -9.48
C LEU A 667 -6.01 2.24 -9.61
N ALA A 668 -6.01 3.02 -10.71
CA ALA A 668 -5.07 4.11 -10.91
C ALA A 668 -5.27 5.26 -9.91
N ALA A 669 -6.51 5.61 -9.57
CA ALA A 669 -6.83 6.62 -8.56
C ALA A 669 -6.31 6.20 -7.17
N ASN A 670 -6.52 4.93 -6.79
CA ASN A 670 -5.98 4.35 -5.56
C ASN A 670 -4.45 4.40 -5.54
N PHE A 671 -3.79 4.02 -6.63
CA PHE A 671 -2.33 4.08 -6.76
C PHE A 671 -1.78 5.50 -6.62
N ASN A 672 -2.39 6.48 -7.28
CA ASN A 672 -1.99 7.89 -7.22
C ASN A 672 -2.48 8.61 -5.95
N ARG A 673 -3.26 7.94 -5.09
CA ARG A 673 -3.89 8.51 -3.88
C ARG A 673 -4.77 9.73 -4.18
N ILE A 674 -5.47 9.68 -5.30
CA ILE A 674 -6.44 10.70 -5.73
C ILE A 674 -7.84 10.12 -5.56
N PRO A 675 -8.83 10.88 -5.05
CA PRO A 675 -10.20 10.41 -4.98
C PRO A 675 -10.74 10.02 -6.37
N PHE A 676 -11.34 8.84 -6.50
CA PHE A 676 -11.88 8.36 -7.78
C PHE A 676 -12.93 9.31 -8.39
N SER A 677 -13.70 10.02 -7.56
CA SER A 677 -14.63 11.05 -8.03
C SER A 677 -13.95 12.17 -8.84
N GLU A 678 -12.67 12.48 -8.57
CA GLU A 678 -11.92 13.46 -9.35
C GLU A 678 -11.53 12.91 -10.73
N TYR A 679 -11.20 11.62 -10.81
CA TYR A 679 -11.00 10.93 -12.08
C TYR A 679 -12.26 10.99 -12.95
N VAL A 680 -13.42 10.65 -12.37
CA VAL A 680 -14.70 10.72 -13.09
C VAL A 680 -14.99 12.16 -13.54
N GLU A 681 -14.71 13.17 -12.71
CA GLU A 681 -14.97 14.57 -13.04
C GLU A 681 -14.20 15.05 -14.27
N LYS A 682 -12.92 14.67 -14.41
CA LYS A 682 -12.06 15.10 -15.50
C LYS A 682 -12.11 14.19 -16.74
N LEU A 683 -12.25 12.87 -16.57
CA LEU A 683 -12.16 11.92 -17.67
C LEU A 683 -13.52 11.60 -18.32
N ALA A 684 -14.63 11.62 -17.57
CA ALA A 684 -15.95 11.36 -18.15
C ALA A 684 -16.32 12.30 -19.32
N PRO A 685 -16.04 13.62 -19.27
CA PRO A 685 -16.30 14.52 -20.41
C PRO A 685 -15.49 14.21 -21.68
N LEU A 686 -14.41 13.43 -21.56
CA LEU A 686 -13.53 13.05 -22.66
C LEU A 686 -13.87 11.65 -23.23
N SER A 687 -14.86 10.98 -22.65
CA SER A 687 -15.21 9.60 -22.95
C SER A 687 -16.18 9.47 -24.13
N GLU A 688 -15.91 8.52 -25.02
CA GLU A 688 -16.83 8.10 -26.08
C GLU A 688 -17.44 6.72 -25.83
N HIS A 689 -16.84 5.94 -24.93
CA HIS A 689 -17.33 4.64 -24.49
C HIS A 689 -16.96 4.40 -23.03
N LEU A 690 -17.72 3.56 -22.33
CA LEU A 690 -17.50 3.22 -20.93
C LEU A 690 -17.39 1.71 -20.74
N HIS A 691 -16.35 1.28 -20.04
CA HIS A 691 -16.35 -0.04 -19.44
C HIS A 691 -16.71 0.10 -17.97
N ILE A 692 -17.75 -0.62 -17.56
CA ILE A 692 -18.29 -0.54 -16.20
C ILE A 692 -18.07 -1.87 -15.52
N VAL A 693 -17.14 -1.88 -14.58
CA VAL A 693 -16.91 -2.96 -13.63
C VAL A 693 -16.35 -2.38 -12.34
N ASP A 694 -16.52 -3.10 -11.24
CA ASP A 694 -16.01 -2.66 -9.94
C ASP A 694 -14.50 -2.91 -9.83
N ALA A 695 -13.86 -2.41 -8.79
CA ALA A 695 -12.42 -2.56 -8.54
C ALA A 695 -12.06 -2.50 -7.05
N GLU A 696 -10.99 -3.20 -6.66
CA GLU A 696 -10.46 -3.22 -5.30
C GLU A 696 -8.93 -2.99 -5.29
N GLY A 697 -8.44 -2.15 -4.38
CA GLY A 697 -7.00 -1.92 -4.23
C GLY A 697 -6.32 -1.32 -5.47
N VAL A 698 -5.20 -1.90 -5.91
CA VAL A 698 -4.39 -1.41 -7.05
C VAL A 698 -4.26 -2.44 -8.19
N ASP A 699 -4.71 -3.68 -7.98
CA ASP A 699 -4.63 -4.78 -8.96
C ASP A 699 -5.86 -5.72 -8.91
N GLY A 700 -6.87 -5.39 -8.09
CA GLY A 700 -8.16 -6.10 -8.00
C GLY A 700 -9.13 -5.67 -9.09
N GLU A 701 -8.76 -5.92 -10.35
CA GLU A 701 -9.56 -5.57 -11.52
C GLU A 701 -10.75 -6.53 -11.71
N GLY A 702 -11.91 -5.96 -12.05
CA GLY A 702 -13.02 -6.75 -12.56
C GLY A 702 -13.91 -7.52 -11.56
N PRO A 703 -13.96 -7.26 -10.22
CA PRO A 703 -14.96 -7.89 -9.37
C PRO A 703 -16.39 -7.53 -9.80
N GLN A 704 -17.36 -8.31 -9.32
CA GLN A 704 -18.76 -8.07 -9.64
C GLN A 704 -19.23 -6.71 -9.07
N ILE A 705 -20.18 -6.07 -9.74
CA ILE A 705 -20.72 -4.77 -9.37
C ILE A 705 -21.19 -4.75 -7.91
N GLY A 706 -20.63 -3.86 -7.09
CA GLY A 706 -20.96 -3.72 -5.66
C GLY A 706 -20.19 -4.67 -4.74
N GLU A 707 -19.24 -5.44 -5.26
CA GLU A 707 -18.31 -6.26 -4.48
C GLU A 707 -16.91 -5.61 -4.36
N GLY A 708 -16.67 -4.48 -5.03
CA GLY A 708 -15.44 -3.69 -4.90
C GLY A 708 -15.64 -2.40 -4.10
N GLU A 709 -14.84 -1.38 -4.44
CA GLU A 709 -14.75 -0.11 -3.72
C GLU A 709 -15.38 1.09 -4.45
N ILE A 710 -16.00 0.90 -5.62
CA ILE A 710 -16.64 2.00 -6.35
C ILE A 710 -17.94 2.45 -5.63
N ASP A 711 -18.04 3.75 -5.34
CA ASP A 711 -19.27 4.37 -4.84
C ASP A 711 -20.25 4.60 -6.00
N TRP A 712 -21.03 3.56 -6.31
CA TRP A 712 -21.94 3.54 -7.45
C TRP A 712 -22.96 4.69 -7.49
N PRO A 713 -23.65 5.07 -6.40
CA PRO A 713 -24.52 6.25 -6.40
C PRO A 713 -23.82 7.54 -6.83
N VAL A 714 -22.60 7.80 -6.34
CA VAL A 714 -21.83 9.01 -6.69
C VAL A 714 -21.35 8.93 -8.13
N THR A 715 -20.72 7.82 -8.50
CA THR A 715 -20.15 7.61 -9.84
C THR A 715 -21.23 7.68 -10.92
N ALA A 716 -22.37 7.00 -10.74
CA ALA A 716 -23.49 7.06 -11.70
C ALA A 716 -24.04 8.49 -11.85
N GLY A 717 -24.22 9.22 -10.74
CA GLY A 717 -24.66 10.61 -10.76
C GLY A 717 -23.68 11.55 -11.49
N GLN A 718 -22.38 11.33 -11.34
CA GLN A 718 -21.37 12.08 -12.10
C GLN A 718 -21.41 11.73 -13.60
N LEU A 719 -21.50 10.44 -13.94
CA LEU A 719 -21.56 10.00 -15.33
C LEU A 719 -22.82 10.47 -16.05
N ASP A 720 -23.97 10.54 -15.38
CA ASP A 720 -25.20 11.11 -15.93
C ASP A 720 -25.04 12.60 -16.27
N ARG A 721 -24.31 13.33 -15.43
CA ARG A 721 -24.09 14.77 -15.60
C ARG A 721 -23.03 15.08 -16.65
N LEU A 722 -21.94 14.31 -16.67
CA LEU A 722 -20.71 14.64 -17.39
C LEU A 722 -20.57 13.90 -18.72
N ALA A 723 -21.13 12.70 -18.82
CA ALA A 723 -21.08 11.84 -20.00
C ALA A 723 -22.48 11.32 -20.38
N PRO A 724 -23.48 12.21 -20.58
CA PRO A 724 -24.83 11.80 -20.89
C PRO A 724 -24.89 11.10 -22.25
N GLY A 725 -25.53 9.93 -22.30
CA GLY A 725 -25.72 9.17 -23.53
C GLY A 725 -24.46 8.45 -24.07
N VAL A 726 -23.34 8.49 -23.35
CA VAL A 726 -22.17 7.66 -23.68
C VAL A 726 -22.51 6.20 -23.41
N SER A 727 -22.25 5.34 -24.39
CA SER A 727 -22.59 3.92 -24.32
C SER A 727 -21.69 3.17 -23.34
N PHE A 728 -22.20 2.06 -22.78
CA PHE A 728 -21.42 1.24 -21.85
C PHE A 728 -21.63 -0.26 -22.04
N ILE A 729 -20.65 -1.03 -21.59
CA ILE A 729 -20.78 -2.47 -21.36
C ILE A 729 -20.44 -2.83 -19.90
N PRO A 730 -21.03 -3.89 -19.34
CA PRO A 730 -20.55 -4.50 -18.10
C PRO A 730 -19.34 -5.40 -18.40
N GLU A 731 -18.13 -4.95 -18.07
CA GLU A 731 -16.89 -5.69 -18.38
C GLU A 731 -16.54 -6.71 -17.27
N ILE A 732 -17.46 -7.64 -17.02
CA ILE A 732 -17.25 -8.67 -16.00
C ILE A 732 -16.28 -9.74 -16.52
N TRP A 733 -15.21 -9.99 -15.77
CA TRP A 733 -14.27 -11.05 -16.10
C TRP A 733 -14.97 -12.42 -16.16
N GLN A 734 -14.80 -13.13 -17.28
CA GLN A 734 -15.53 -14.38 -17.58
C GLN A 734 -17.06 -14.24 -17.51
N GLY A 735 -17.63 -13.04 -17.65
CA GLY A 735 -19.07 -12.83 -17.49
C GLY A 735 -19.95 -13.57 -18.52
N HIS A 736 -19.39 -13.93 -19.68
CA HIS A 736 -20.04 -14.73 -20.73
C HIS A 736 -20.21 -16.21 -20.37
N VAL A 737 -19.47 -16.69 -19.36
CA VAL A 737 -19.55 -18.07 -18.86
C VAL A 737 -20.93 -18.34 -18.28
N ASN A 738 -21.34 -19.60 -18.26
CA ASN A 738 -22.67 -20.03 -17.80
C ASN A 738 -23.82 -19.22 -18.41
N ASN A 739 -23.83 -19.07 -19.74
CA ASN A 739 -24.84 -18.31 -20.49
C ASN A 739 -24.94 -16.83 -20.07
N GLY A 740 -23.84 -16.18 -19.71
CA GLY A 740 -23.83 -14.74 -19.41
C GLY A 740 -24.14 -14.38 -17.97
N GLU A 741 -24.08 -15.34 -17.03
CA GLU A 741 -24.48 -15.14 -15.62
C GLU A 741 -23.88 -13.87 -14.99
N GLY A 742 -22.59 -13.65 -15.21
CA GLY A 742 -21.88 -12.49 -14.68
C GLY A 742 -22.42 -11.18 -15.25
N PHE A 743 -22.73 -11.15 -16.55
CA PHE A 743 -23.32 -9.97 -17.20
C PHE A 743 -24.72 -9.67 -16.68
N TRP A 744 -25.57 -10.69 -16.52
CA TRP A 744 -26.94 -10.49 -16.03
C TRP A 744 -26.97 -9.97 -14.61
N THR A 745 -26.11 -10.52 -13.75
CA THR A 745 -25.94 -10.05 -12.38
C THR A 745 -25.48 -8.59 -12.35
N ALA A 746 -24.50 -8.23 -13.19
CA ALA A 746 -24.01 -6.86 -13.29
C ALA A 746 -25.10 -5.89 -13.74
N LEU A 747 -25.81 -6.21 -14.82
CA LEU A 747 -26.87 -5.36 -15.37
C LEU A 747 -28.02 -5.17 -14.38
N GLU A 748 -28.43 -6.22 -13.67
CA GLU A 748 -29.46 -6.13 -12.64
C GLU A 748 -29.06 -5.17 -11.50
N ARG A 749 -27.79 -5.24 -11.06
CA ARG A 749 -27.28 -4.34 -10.02
C ARG A 749 -27.18 -2.90 -10.55
N LEU A 750 -26.64 -2.71 -11.75
CA LEU A 750 -26.44 -1.39 -12.37
C LEU A 750 -27.74 -0.64 -12.65
N GLU A 751 -28.84 -1.33 -12.96
CA GLU A 751 -30.16 -0.72 -13.21
C GLU A 751 -30.70 0.06 -11.99
N THR A 752 -30.14 -0.20 -10.80
CA THR A 752 -30.45 0.57 -9.59
C THR A 752 -29.93 2.02 -9.66
N TRP A 753 -28.85 2.27 -10.43
CA TRP A 753 -28.16 3.55 -10.47
C TRP A 753 -28.15 4.22 -11.85
N PHE A 754 -28.20 3.46 -12.95
CA PHE A 754 -28.05 3.96 -14.33
C PHE A 754 -29.36 4.14 -15.10
#